data_AF-A0A6V7NKB7-F1
#
_entry.id   AF-A0A6V7NKB7-F1
#
_cell.length_a   1.000
_cell.length_b   1.000
_cell.length_c   1.000
_cell.angle_alpha   90.00
_cell.angle_beta   90.00
_cell.angle_gamma   90.00
#
_symmetry.space_group_name_H-M   'P 1'
#
loop_
_entity.id
_entity.type
_entity.pdbx_description
1 polymer ?
#
loop_
_entity_poly.entity_id
_entity_poly.type
_entity_poly.pdbx_seq_one_letter_code
_entity_poly.pdbx_strand_id
1 'polypeptide(L)'
;MDAFVDETIAARRKQVEAMKEGEAVEQADLLTTYMLQSVGNRNSVEFVEFDGFLQANAKNLLLAGRDTTAATLTWFFWLLSKNPDVEEAIVEELKANWPRPASEESTPFDREALGKLVYLHAALCECLRLYPPVAIQHKGVSRADVLPSGHAVRPGTMLIFHLYSMGRMEGIWGEDCMEFRPERWIVPGGGSGSGREIKHEPAHKFFAFNCGPRSCLGKEMAFNTMKTVVAAMLYNFHVEVVEGHVVEPKLTIILHMKYGLMVRIKKRDKISFFTSITSTCTSLLLLLIPFLSFLFLHLRRVNRLSILPVNWPVLGMLPSASVHLHHLHDHIVHVFAATRWSFAFHWPWLLRMDMLFTCDPGNVNHVFTTHSAIYPKGRTLPTSPCQPRQGGEWPHPLLRHLAESNAAVDLQDVFLRLTFDTTCTLVLGVDPGCLSDGFPTVPFAKALDDASEAIFFRHVVPKIVWKVLKWLEIGRERKLAAVARVMDAFVDETIAARRKQVEVAKEGEMIEPADLLTTYMLQSVGNQNSVEFVEFDGFLQANAKNLLLAGRDTTAVTLTWFFWLLSKNPDVEEAIVEELKANWPRPASEESTPFDRAALGKLVYLHAALCECLRLYPPVAIQHKGVSRVDVLPSVHAVRPGTILIFHLYSMGRMEGYRGRIAWSSGQSGGLCRRAAAAQRGGGGHVVEPKLAIILHMKYGLMVRIKKRDKSAW
;
A
#
# COMPACT_ATOMS: atom_id res chain seq x y z
N MET A 1 25.62 -17.30 -0.41
CA MET A 1 26.63 -16.28 -0.78
C MET A 1 27.90 -16.94 -1.26
N ASP A 2 28.43 -17.90 -0.51
CA ASP A 2 29.65 -18.65 -0.89
C ASP A 2 29.55 -19.28 -2.29
N ALA A 3 28.53 -20.11 -2.54
CA ALA A 3 28.32 -20.73 -3.86
C ALA A 3 28.26 -19.72 -5.03
N PHE A 4 27.63 -18.56 -4.83
CA PHE A 4 27.54 -17.52 -5.87
C PHE A 4 28.90 -16.85 -6.15
N VAL A 5 29.68 -16.59 -5.10
CA VAL A 5 31.02 -16.00 -5.24
C VAL A 5 31.96 -17.00 -5.91
N ASP A 6 31.86 -18.28 -5.55
CA ASP A 6 32.68 -19.35 -6.11
C ASP A 6 32.37 -19.56 -7.59
N GLU A 7 31.08 -19.58 -7.95
CA GLU A 7 30.63 -19.67 -9.34
C GLU A 7 31.08 -18.44 -10.16
N THR A 8 31.00 -17.23 -9.58
CA THR A 8 31.45 -16.00 -10.24
C THR A 8 32.95 -16.00 -10.47
N ILE A 9 33.75 -16.42 -9.48
CA ILE A 9 35.21 -16.56 -9.59
C ILE A 9 35.55 -17.59 -10.68
N ALA A 10 34.89 -18.75 -10.68
CA ALA A 10 35.11 -19.80 -11.69
C ALA A 10 34.73 -19.33 -13.11
N ALA A 11 33.59 -18.65 -13.27
CA ALA A 11 33.14 -18.11 -14.55
C ALA A 11 34.10 -17.02 -15.07
N ARG A 12 34.53 -16.11 -14.20
CA ARG A 12 35.47 -15.05 -14.56
C ARG A 12 36.84 -15.61 -14.94
N ARG A 13 37.29 -16.66 -14.25
CA ARG A 13 38.56 -17.34 -14.57
C ARG A 13 38.54 -17.95 -15.98
N LYS A 14 37.44 -18.60 -16.37
CA LYS A 14 37.25 -19.10 -17.75
C LYS A 14 37.29 -17.97 -18.78
N GLN A 15 36.70 -16.82 -18.46
CA GLN A 15 36.75 -15.63 -19.33
C GLN A 15 38.17 -15.08 -19.45
N VAL A 16 38.91 -14.96 -18.34
CA VAL A 16 40.31 -14.49 -18.33
C VAL A 16 41.22 -15.46 -19.08
N GLU A 17 40.96 -16.77 -19.02
CA GLU A 17 41.70 -17.77 -19.80
C GLU A 17 41.39 -17.67 -21.30
N ALA A 18 40.12 -17.47 -21.68
CA ALA A 18 39.73 -17.23 -23.08
C ALA A 18 40.28 -15.90 -23.63
N MET A 19 40.37 -14.86 -22.80
CA MET A 19 40.94 -13.54 -23.17
C MET A 19 42.44 -13.60 -23.49
N LYS A 20 43.15 -14.65 -23.07
CA LYS A 20 44.57 -14.85 -23.43
C LYS A 20 44.76 -15.23 -24.91
N GLU A 21 43.70 -15.63 -25.62
CA GLU A 21 43.79 -16.16 -26.98
C GLU A 21 43.51 -15.13 -28.10
N GLY A 22 43.39 -13.83 -27.80
CA GLY A 22 43.54 -12.80 -28.85
C GLY A 22 42.72 -11.51 -28.82
N GLU A 23 42.11 -11.08 -27.71
CA GLU A 23 41.37 -9.79 -27.67
C GLU A 23 41.95 -8.80 -26.65
N ALA A 24 42.16 -7.56 -27.09
CA ALA A 24 42.60 -6.46 -26.23
C ALA A 24 41.44 -5.97 -25.33
N VAL A 25 41.71 -5.81 -24.04
CA VAL A 25 40.71 -5.45 -23.02
C VAL A 25 40.68 -3.93 -22.83
N GLU A 26 39.58 -3.28 -23.21
CA GLU A 26 39.41 -1.83 -22.98
C GLU A 26 38.98 -1.47 -21.53
N GLN A 27 38.43 -2.41 -20.73
CA GLN A 27 38.11 -2.19 -19.31
C GLN A 27 38.23 -3.50 -18.49
N ALA A 28 39.24 -3.59 -17.62
CA ALA A 28 39.40 -4.70 -16.69
C ALA A 28 38.71 -4.39 -15.35
N ASP A 29 37.78 -5.24 -14.91
CA ASP A 29 37.23 -5.14 -13.56
C ASP A 29 38.24 -5.56 -12.48
N LEU A 30 37.95 -5.22 -11.22
CA LEU A 30 38.85 -5.44 -10.09
C LEU A 30 39.20 -6.92 -9.89
N LEU A 31 38.23 -7.83 -10.10
CA LEU A 31 38.45 -9.28 -9.98
C LEU A 31 39.39 -9.77 -11.08
N THR A 32 39.18 -9.28 -12.31
CA THR A 32 40.05 -9.53 -13.46
C THR A 32 41.46 -9.01 -13.20
N THR A 33 41.61 -7.83 -12.59
CA THR A 33 42.92 -7.25 -12.26
C THR A 33 43.66 -8.09 -11.22
N TYR A 34 42.99 -8.52 -10.14
CA TYR A 34 43.59 -9.41 -9.16
C TYR A 34 43.99 -10.75 -9.78
N MET A 35 43.12 -11.32 -10.62
CA MET A 35 43.40 -12.57 -11.34
C MET A 35 44.60 -12.40 -12.29
N LEU A 36 44.68 -11.32 -13.06
CA LEU A 36 45.80 -11.04 -13.97
C LEU A 36 47.12 -10.80 -13.22
N GLN A 37 47.10 -10.14 -12.06
CA GLN A 37 48.29 -9.94 -11.21
C GLN A 37 48.82 -11.25 -10.63
N SER A 38 47.93 -12.20 -10.31
CA SER A 38 48.31 -13.54 -9.80
C SER A 38 48.96 -14.46 -10.83
N VAL A 39 48.81 -14.16 -12.14
CA VAL A 39 49.33 -15.00 -13.22
C VAL A 39 50.87 -14.93 -13.32
N GLY A 40 51.50 -13.92 -12.70
CA GLY A 40 52.95 -13.75 -12.69
C GLY A 40 53.73 -14.56 -11.65
N ASN A 41 53.06 -15.18 -10.65
CA ASN A 41 53.74 -15.85 -9.53
C ASN A 41 53.09 -17.23 -9.27
N ARG A 42 53.53 -18.26 -10.00
CA ARG A 42 52.94 -19.61 -9.93
C ARG A 42 53.70 -20.53 -8.97
N ASN A 43 53.30 -20.55 -7.70
CA ASN A 43 53.51 -21.68 -6.79
C ASN A 43 52.16 -22.16 -6.22
N SER A 44 51.95 -23.47 -6.11
CA SER A 44 50.64 -24.10 -5.88
C SER A 44 50.04 -23.88 -4.48
N VAL A 45 50.85 -23.56 -3.48
CA VAL A 45 50.38 -23.32 -2.09
C VAL A 45 49.80 -21.90 -1.93
N GLU A 46 50.38 -20.89 -2.60
CA GLU A 46 49.83 -19.52 -2.62
C GLU A 46 48.47 -19.46 -3.31
N PHE A 47 48.15 -20.43 -4.18
CA PHE A 47 46.94 -20.43 -5.01
C PHE A 47 45.63 -20.69 -4.24
N VAL A 48 45.64 -21.60 -3.26
CA VAL A 48 44.46 -21.89 -2.42
C VAL A 48 44.21 -20.75 -1.42
N GLU A 49 45.27 -20.16 -0.90
CA GLU A 49 45.22 -18.99 -0.02
C GLU A 49 44.72 -17.76 -0.79
N PHE A 50 45.08 -17.65 -2.07
CA PHE A 50 44.64 -16.60 -2.98
C PHE A 50 43.15 -16.72 -3.35
N ASP A 51 42.62 -17.93 -3.58
CA ASP A 51 41.17 -18.11 -3.80
C ASP A 51 40.37 -17.78 -2.53
N GLY A 52 40.87 -18.18 -1.35
CA GLY A 52 40.30 -17.74 -0.07
C GLY A 52 40.33 -16.21 0.09
N PHE A 53 41.42 -15.56 -0.32
CA PHE A 53 41.56 -14.11 -0.35
C PHE A 53 40.59 -13.44 -1.33
N LEU A 54 40.45 -13.97 -2.55
CA LEU A 54 39.50 -13.46 -3.55
C LEU A 54 38.06 -13.61 -3.08
N GLN A 55 37.70 -14.78 -2.52
CA GLN A 55 36.38 -15.00 -1.94
C GLN A 55 36.11 -14.05 -0.78
N ALA A 56 37.05 -13.87 0.15
CA ALA A 56 36.89 -13.00 1.30
C ALA A 56 36.74 -11.53 0.88
N ASN A 57 37.56 -11.05 -0.07
CA ASN A 57 37.47 -9.70 -0.58
C ASN A 57 36.21 -9.48 -1.44
N ALA A 58 35.82 -10.43 -2.27
CA ALA A 58 34.58 -10.35 -3.05
C ALA A 58 33.35 -10.29 -2.13
N LYS A 59 33.28 -11.13 -1.09
CA LYS A 59 32.22 -11.09 -0.08
C LYS A 59 32.20 -9.75 0.66
N ASN A 60 33.37 -9.27 1.10
CA ASN A 60 33.48 -7.97 1.78
C ASN A 60 33.06 -6.79 0.89
N LEU A 61 33.47 -6.78 -0.38
CA LEU A 61 33.11 -5.71 -1.32
C LEU A 61 31.63 -5.76 -1.73
N LEU A 62 31.06 -6.95 -1.93
CA LEU A 62 29.63 -7.11 -2.21
C LEU A 62 28.77 -6.64 -1.04
N LEU A 63 29.13 -7.03 0.19
CA LEU A 63 28.41 -6.61 1.39
C LEU A 63 28.58 -5.10 1.64
N ALA A 64 29.81 -4.58 1.51
CA ALA A 64 30.11 -3.18 1.76
C ALA A 64 29.49 -2.25 0.71
N GLY A 65 29.51 -2.62 -0.57
CA GLY A 65 29.09 -1.75 -1.67
C GLY A 65 27.58 -1.73 -1.92
N ARG A 66 26.89 -2.86 -1.74
CA ARG A 66 25.46 -2.99 -2.07
C ARG A 66 24.57 -2.26 -1.07
N ASP A 67 24.60 -2.69 0.19
CA ASP A 67 23.58 -2.30 1.16
C ASP A 67 23.79 -0.87 1.67
N THR A 68 25.05 -0.43 1.79
CA THR A 68 25.39 0.94 2.24
C THR A 68 25.02 1.99 1.20
N THR A 69 25.33 1.75 -0.07
CA THR A 69 24.99 2.65 -1.18
C THR A 69 23.48 2.72 -1.38
N ALA A 70 22.79 1.57 -1.34
CA ALA A 70 21.33 1.53 -1.43
C ALA A 70 20.65 2.30 -0.28
N ALA A 71 21.11 2.09 0.96
CA ALA A 71 20.62 2.84 2.12
C ALA A 71 20.85 4.36 1.95
N THR A 72 22.05 4.77 1.53
CA THR A 72 22.39 6.19 1.32
C THR A 72 21.48 6.83 0.27
N LEU A 73 21.34 6.21 -0.90
CA LEU A 73 20.47 6.71 -1.98
C LEU A 73 19.01 6.79 -1.53
N THR A 74 18.55 5.82 -0.73
CA THR A 74 17.19 5.82 -0.17
C THR A 74 16.98 7.04 0.75
N TRP A 75 17.87 7.29 1.70
CA TRP A 75 17.79 8.49 2.56
C TRP A 75 17.96 9.78 1.78
N PHE A 76 18.81 9.78 0.75
CA PHE A 76 19.06 10.93 -0.11
C PHE A 76 17.80 11.36 -0.87
N PHE A 77 17.11 10.44 -1.56
CA PHE A 77 15.87 10.77 -2.25
C PHE A 77 14.74 11.18 -1.31
N TRP A 78 14.72 10.65 -0.08
CA TRP A 78 13.80 11.15 0.94
C TRP A 78 14.14 12.58 1.37
N LEU A 79 15.42 12.90 1.59
CA LEU A 79 15.86 14.26 1.90
C LEU A 79 15.53 15.25 0.78
N LEU A 80 15.75 14.88 -0.48
CA LEU A 80 15.34 15.71 -1.63
C LEU A 80 13.82 15.94 -1.66
N SER A 81 13.01 14.93 -1.34
CA SER A 81 11.55 15.10 -1.26
C SER A 81 11.10 16.11 -0.18
N LYS A 82 11.96 16.39 0.80
CA LYS A 82 11.72 17.38 1.86
C LYS A 82 12.37 18.72 1.58
N ASN A 83 13.30 18.78 0.62
CA ASN A 83 14.08 19.97 0.26
C ASN A 83 14.10 20.13 -1.28
N PRO A 84 12.97 20.56 -1.89
CA PRO A 84 12.88 20.68 -3.35
C PRO A 84 13.83 21.71 -3.97
N ASP A 85 14.20 22.73 -3.20
CA ASP A 85 15.22 23.73 -3.53
C ASP A 85 16.59 23.09 -3.78
N VAL A 86 16.96 22.10 -2.96
CA VAL A 86 18.19 21.32 -3.15
C VAL A 86 18.10 20.45 -4.41
N GLU A 87 16.94 19.81 -4.67
CA GLU A 87 16.73 19.04 -5.91
C GLU A 87 16.87 19.94 -7.16
N GLU A 88 16.28 21.13 -7.12
CA GLU A 88 16.34 22.10 -8.22
C GLU A 88 17.78 22.57 -8.48
N ALA A 89 18.53 22.94 -7.44
CA ALA A 89 19.92 23.33 -7.56
C ALA A 89 20.81 22.21 -8.14
N ILE A 90 20.57 20.94 -7.77
CA ILE A 90 21.27 19.78 -8.36
C ILE A 90 20.92 19.65 -9.85
N VAL A 91 19.65 19.82 -10.21
CA VAL A 91 19.20 19.71 -11.61
C VAL A 91 19.77 20.84 -12.47
N GLU A 92 19.84 22.07 -11.95
CA GLU A 92 20.50 23.19 -12.63
C GLU A 92 21.98 22.90 -12.84
N GLU A 93 22.68 22.39 -11.82
CA GLU A 93 24.07 21.97 -11.93
C GLU A 93 24.26 20.89 -13.01
N LEU A 94 23.37 19.89 -13.05
CA LEU A 94 23.42 18.84 -14.08
C LEU A 94 23.20 19.42 -15.49
N LYS A 95 22.25 20.34 -15.67
CA LYS A 95 21.98 20.99 -16.96
C LYS A 95 23.14 21.87 -17.42
N ALA A 96 23.75 22.62 -16.51
CA ALA A 96 24.88 23.50 -16.82
C ALA A 96 26.12 22.71 -17.27
N ASN A 97 26.35 21.55 -16.65
CA ASN A 97 27.49 20.68 -16.98
C ASN A 97 27.19 19.68 -18.11
N TRP A 98 25.91 19.48 -18.47
CA TRP A 98 25.48 18.51 -19.47
C TRP A 98 24.38 19.06 -20.39
N PRO A 99 24.71 19.98 -21.32
CA PRO A 99 23.76 20.46 -22.32
C PRO A 99 23.42 19.34 -23.31
N ARG A 100 22.13 19.05 -23.47
CA ARG A 100 21.61 17.91 -24.25
C ARG A 100 21.82 18.08 -25.77
N PRO A 101 22.49 17.14 -26.48
CA PRO A 101 22.37 17.02 -27.94
C PRO A 101 21.01 16.41 -28.30
N ALA A 102 20.36 16.93 -29.35
CA ALA A 102 18.98 16.55 -29.70
C ALA A 102 18.81 15.08 -30.18
N SER A 103 19.89 14.37 -30.50
CA SER A 103 19.87 13.10 -31.25
C SER A 103 20.09 11.82 -30.44
N GLU A 104 20.46 11.87 -29.16
CA GLU A 104 20.77 10.65 -28.38
C GLU A 104 19.93 10.52 -27.10
N GLU A 105 19.40 9.31 -26.85
CA GLU A 105 18.57 8.99 -25.68
C GLU A 105 19.37 8.58 -24.45
N SER A 106 20.65 8.21 -24.58
CA SER A 106 21.56 8.05 -23.45
C SER A 106 23.01 8.27 -23.86
N THR A 107 23.60 9.38 -23.45
CA THR A 107 25.05 9.44 -23.30
C THR A 107 25.40 9.00 -21.87
N PRO A 108 26.34 8.05 -21.68
CA PRO A 108 26.80 7.68 -20.34
C PRO A 108 27.48 8.88 -19.67
N PHE A 109 27.23 9.08 -18.38
CA PHE A 109 27.96 10.08 -17.60
C PHE A 109 29.42 9.63 -17.50
N ASP A 110 30.32 10.34 -18.17
CA ASP A 110 31.74 10.08 -18.04
C ASP A 110 32.26 10.53 -16.65
N ARG A 111 33.40 9.98 -16.24
CA ARG A 111 33.97 10.23 -14.91
C ARG A 111 34.37 11.70 -14.73
N GLU A 112 34.79 12.37 -15.80
CA GLU A 112 35.24 13.76 -15.76
C GLU A 112 34.07 14.72 -15.51
N ALA A 113 32.92 14.47 -16.13
CA ALA A 113 31.69 15.23 -15.93
C ALA A 113 31.11 15.04 -14.51
N LEU A 114 31.17 13.83 -13.94
CA LEU A 114 30.76 13.58 -12.55
C LEU A 114 31.63 14.34 -11.53
N GLY A 115 32.89 14.63 -11.89
CA GLY A 115 33.82 15.44 -11.10
C GLY A 115 33.36 16.90 -10.95
N LYS A 116 32.63 17.44 -11.93
CA LYS A 116 32.17 18.84 -11.97
C LYS A 116 30.89 19.10 -11.15
N LEU A 117 30.24 18.03 -10.67
CA LEU A 117 29.00 18.10 -9.88
C LEU A 117 29.31 18.34 -8.40
N VAL A 118 29.62 19.59 -8.07
CA VAL A 118 30.05 20.05 -6.73
C VAL A 118 28.85 20.09 -5.77
N TYR A 119 27.74 20.70 -6.17
CA TYR A 119 26.54 20.82 -5.34
C TYR A 119 25.91 19.45 -5.05
N LEU A 120 25.86 18.55 -6.04
CA LEU A 120 25.44 17.17 -5.82
C LEU A 120 26.36 16.42 -4.84
N HIS A 121 27.68 16.61 -4.95
CA HIS A 121 28.62 16.00 -4.00
C HIS A 121 28.39 16.52 -2.57
N ALA A 122 28.20 17.83 -2.42
CA ALA A 122 27.87 18.47 -1.16
C ALA A 122 26.58 17.91 -0.54
N ALA A 123 25.52 17.74 -1.34
CA ALA A 123 24.26 17.18 -0.87
C ALA A 123 24.40 15.71 -0.42
N LEU A 124 25.23 14.91 -1.11
CA LEU A 124 25.53 13.53 -0.71
C LEU A 124 26.32 13.47 0.61
N CYS A 125 27.29 14.38 0.81
CA CYS A 125 28.01 14.50 2.08
C CYS A 125 27.07 14.87 3.23
N GLU A 126 26.16 15.81 3.01
CA GLU A 126 25.17 16.21 4.01
C GLU A 126 24.18 15.08 4.35
N CYS A 127 23.77 14.29 3.34
CA CYS A 127 22.96 13.09 3.56
C CYS A 127 23.70 12.06 4.41
N LEU A 128 24.97 11.78 4.10
CA LEU A 128 25.79 10.84 4.87
C LEU A 128 26.07 11.32 6.30
N ARG A 129 26.10 12.63 6.55
CA ARG A 129 26.21 13.20 7.90
C ARG A 129 24.96 12.91 8.72
N LEU A 130 23.77 13.15 8.15
CA LEU A 130 22.50 12.94 8.85
C LEU A 130 22.10 11.45 8.90
N TYR A 131 22.32 10.70 7.84
CA TYR A 131 21.90 9.29 7.72
C TYR A 131 23.07 8.41 7.27
N PRO A 132 24.12 8.28 8.10
CA PRO A 132 25.22 7.38 7.81
C PRO A 132 24.71 5.93 7.75
N PRO A 133 24.99 5.16 6.68
CA PRO A 133 24.55 3.77 6.57
C PRO A 133 25.03 2.92 7.74
N VAL A 134 26.22 3.17 8.26
CA VAL A 134 26.71 2.55 9.50
C VAL A 134 26.55 3.56 10.63
N ALA A 135 25.41 3.50 11.33
CA ALA A 135 25.06 4.47 12.37
C ALA A 135 25.89 4.32 13.65
N ILE A 136 26.34 3.09 13.94
CA ILE A 136 27.11 2.73 15.13
C ILE A 136 28.34 1.93 14.67
N GLN A 137 29.52 2.38 15.07
CA GLN A 137 30.77 1.67 14.83
C GLN A 137 31.45 1.33 16.15
N HIS A 138 32.06 0.15 16.25
CA HIS A 138 32.78 -0.24 17.45
C HIS A 138 34.23 -0.65 17.17
N LYS A 139 35.10 -0.49 18.18
CA LYS A 139 36.51 -0.91 18.17
C LYS A 139 36.85 -1.57 19.51
N GLY A 140 37.43 -2.77 19.44
CA GLY A 140 38.00 -3.42 20.62
C GLY A 140 39.34 -2.80 20.99
N VAL A 141 39.52 -2.48 22.26
CA VAL A 141 40.79 -2.01 22.80
C VAL A 141 41.73 -3.22 22.93
N SER A 142 42.84 -3.19 22.21
CA SER A 142 43.85 -4.25 22.22
C SER A 142 44.93 -4.05 23.29
N ARG A 143 45.27 -2.80 23.59
CA ARG A 143 46.23 -2.39 24.62
C ARG A 143 45.65 -1.25 25.43
N ALA A 144 45.99 -1.18 26.72
CA ALA A 144 45.59 -0.05 27.56
C ALA A 144 46.05 1.28 26.95
N ASP A 145 45.19 2.28 27.01
CA ASP A 145 45.40 3.59 26.42
C ASP A 145 44.58 4.67 27.17
N VAL A 146 44.83 5.94 26.89
CA VAL A 146 44.05 7.06 27.43
C VAL A 146 43.50 7.89 26.28
N LEU A 147 42.17 7.98 26.18
CA LEU A 147 41.50 8.76 25.14
C LEU A 147 41.79 10.26 25.30
N PRO A 148 41.66 11.08 24.24
CA PRO A 148 41.83 12.53 24.33
C PRO A 148 40.93 13.23 25.36
N SER A 149 39.84 12.57 25.79
CA SER A 149 38.97 13.03 26.87
C SER A 149 39.50 12.74 28.29
N GLY A 150 40.67 12.12 28.43
CA GLY A 150 41.26 11.69 29.71
C GLY A 150 40.78 10.33 30.22
N HIS A 151 39.85 9.66 29.52
CA HIS A 151 39.34 8.36 29.93
C HIS A 151 40.34 7.25 29.65
N ALA A 152 40.74 6.51 30.69
CA ALA A 152 41.59 5.33 30.56
C ALA A 152 40.78 4.11 30.08
N VAL A 153 41.31 3.41 29.09
CA VAL A 153 40.69 2.21 28.50
C VAL A 153 41.62 1.01 28.65
N ARG A 154 41.06 -0.20 28.81
CA ARG A 154 41.81 -1.43 29.05
C ARG A 154 41.50 -2.50 28.00
N PRO A 155 42.40 -3.47 27.75
CA PRO A 155 42.11 -4.60 26.89
C PRO A 155 40.76 -5.26 27.23
N GLY A 156 39.95 -5.55 26.22
CA GLY A 156 38.58 -6.07 26.37
C GLY A 156 37.49 -4.99 26.46
N THR A 157 37.86 -3.71 26.58
CA THR A 157 36.90 -2.59 26.46
C THR A 157 36.48 -2.44 25.00
N MET A 158 35.17 -2.26 24.75
CA MET A 158 34.64 -1.91 23.42
C MET A 158 34.35 -0.41 23.36
N LEU A 159 35.03 0.31 22.48
CA LEU A 159 34.71 1.70 22.16
C LEU A 159 33.60 1.73 21.13
N ILE A 160 32.56 2.52 21.36
CA ILE A 160 31.41 2.67 20.46
C ILE A 160 31.34 4.13 20.01
N PHE A 161 31.41 4.34 18.69
CA PHE A 161 31.26 5.61 18.01
C PHE A 161 29.87 5.68 17.39
N HIS A 162 29.04 6.61 17.86
CA HIS A 162 27.67 6.77 17.39
C HIS A 162 27.58 7.85 16.31
N LEU A 163 27.94 7.48 15.07
CA LEU A 163 28.03 8.39 13.92
C LEU A 163 26.71 9.14 13.69
N TYR A 164 25.56 8.46 13.87
CA TYR A 164 24.25 9.08 13.70
C TYR A 164 24.00 10.24 14.69
N SER A 165 24.56 10.16 15.90
CA SER A 165 24.46 11.22 16.90
C SER A 165 25.51 12.29 16.66
N MET A 166 26.76 11.90 16.37
CA MET A 166 27.83 12.84 16.05
C MET A 166 27.46 13.77 14.89
N GLY A 167 26.73 13.25 13.90
CA GLY A 167 26.18 14.04 12.80
C GLY A 167 25.21 15.14 13.24
N ARG A 168 24.59 15.06 14.41
CA ARG A 168 23.53 15.96 14.93
C ARG A 168 23.93 16.73 16.19
N MET A 169 25.21 16.71 16.54
CA MET A 169 25.70 17.40 17.74
C MET A 169 26.06 18.85 17.40
N GLU A 170 25.44 19.78 18.11
CA GLU A 170 25.70 21.22 18.00
C GLU A 170 27.17 21.55 18.23
N GLY A 171 27.80 20.95 19.26
CA GLY A 171 29.23 21.15 19.54
C GLY A 171 30.19 20.68 18.44
N ILE A 172 29.70 19.94 17.42
CA ILE A 172 30.49 19.49 16.27
C ILE A 172 30.10 20.27 15.00
N TRP A 173 28.81 20.52 14.79
CA TRP A 173 28.27 21.03 13.51
C TRP A 173 27.66 22.43 13.56
N GLY A 174 27.52 23.03 14.75
CA GLY A 174 26.86 24.32 14.98
C GLY A 174 25.36 24.22 15.23
N GLU A 175 24.70 25.36 15.42
CA GLU A 175 23.27 25.45 15.76
C GLU A 175 22.35 24.81 14.69
N ASP A 176 22.76 24.88 13.41
CA ASP A 176 22.04 24.31 12.27
C ASP A 176 22.33 22.81 12.04
N CYS A 177 22.86 22.10 13.05
CA CYS A 177 23.24 20.69 12.95
C CYS A 177 22.08 19.74 12.61
N MET A 178 20.83 20.15 12.80
CA MET A 178 19.64 19.34 12.47
C MET A 178 19.11 19.58 11.05
N GLU A 179 19.58 20.63 10.38
CA GLU A 179 19.13 21.00 9.03
C GLU A 179 19.86 20.18 7.95
N PHE A 180 19.20 19.97 6.81
CA PHE A 180 19.83 19.41 5.62
C PHE A 180 20.29 20.56 4.72
N ARG A 181 21.56 20.95 4.83
CA ARG A 181 22.12 22.15 4.18
C ARG A 181 23.41 21.83 3.41
N PRO A 182 23.32 21.51 2.10
CA PRO A 182 24.49 21.21 1.26
C PRO A 182 25.53 22.32 1.23
N GLU A 183 25.14 23.59 1.35
CA GLU A 183 26.01 24.77 1.26
C GLU A 183 27.14 24.75 2.30
N ARG A 184 26.98 24.01 3.40
CA ARG A 184 28.02 23.80 4.43
C ARG A 184 29.30 23.19 3.86
N TRP A 185 29.16 22.40 2.80
CA TRP A 185 30.24 21.67 2.16
C TRP A 185 30.84 22.43 0.98
N ILE A 186 30.46 23.69 0.76
CA ILE A 186 30.88 24.46 -0.41
C ILE A 186 31.62 25.71 0.04
N VAL A 187 32.75 25.98 -0.60
CA VAL A 187 33.53 27.21 -0.44
C VAL A 187 33.69 27.92 -1.79
N PRO A 188 33.86 29.26 -1.81
CA PRO A 188 34.26 29.98 -3.01
C PRO A 188 35.62 29.46 -3.51
N GLY A 189 35.74 29.15 -4.81
CA GLY A 189 36.98 28.66 -5.40
C GLY A 189 38.09 29.73 -5.41
N GLY A 190 39.33 29.31 -5.21
CA GLY A 190 40.50 30.20 -5.03
C GLY A 190 41.25 30.59 -6.31
N GLY A 191 40.86 30.10 -7.48
CA GLY A 191 41.52 30.34 -8.78
C GLY A 191 40.81 31.37 -9.68
N SER A 192 41.43 31.78 -10.79
CA SER A 192 40.93 32.84 -11.70
C SER A 192 39.65 32.50 -12.49
N GLY A 193 38.95 31.42 -12.13
CA GLY A 193 37.63 31.06 -12.65
C GLY A 193 36.63 31.09 -11.51
N SER A 194 35.45 31.66 -11.75
CA SER A 194 34.36 31.87 -10.78
C SER A 194 33.65 30.57 -10.35
N GLY A 195 34.40 29.54 -9.94
CA GLY A 195 33.90 28.21 -9.56
C GLY A 195 33.63 28.03 -8.07
N ARG A 196 32.80 27.05 -7.71
CA ARG A 196 32.57 26.58 -6.33
C ARG A 196 33.41 25.32 -6.10
N GLU A 197 33.95 25.14 -4.89
CA GLU A 197 34.75 23.95 -4.53
C GLU A 197 34.17 23.22 -3.30
N ILE A 198 34.45 21.92 -3.18
CA ILE A 198 34.08 21.14 -2.00
C ILE A 198 35.00 21.47 -0.83
N LYS A 199 34.41 21.92 0.27
CA LYS A 199 35.08 22.12 1.55
C LYS A 199 35.60 20.78 2.07
N HIS A 200 36.90 20.73 2.34
CA HIS A 200 37.51 19.59 3.02
C HIS A 200 37.18 19.61 4.53
N GLU A 201 36.29 18.72 4.95
CA GLU A 201 36.05 18.45 6.38
C GLU A 201 36.97 17.33 6.90
N PRO A 202 37.61 17.49 8.06
CA PRO A 202 38.45 16.44 8.63
C PRO A 202 37.70 15.11 8.79
N ALA A 203 38.33 14.01 8.41
CA ALA A 203 37.67 12.68 8.43
C ALA A 203 37.22 12.22 9.83
N HIS A 204 37.85 12.70 10.90
CA HIS A 204 37.41 12.42 12.28
C HIS A 204 36.12 13.18 12.65
N LYS A 205 35.82 14.28 11.95
CA LYS A 205 34.59 15.06 12.09
C LYS A 205 33.50 14.51 11.17
N PHE A 206 33.84 14.19 9.91
CA PHE A 206 32.96 13.50 8.96
C PHE A 206 33.36 12.03 8.79
N PHE A 207 32.91 11.19 9.72
CA PHE A 207 33.39 9.82 9.88
C PHE A 207 32.66 8.76 9.03
N ALA A 208 31.82 9.17 8.07
CA ALA A 208 30.99 8.26 7.25
C ALA A 208 31.81 7.22 6.46
N PHE A 209 33.06 7.54 6.11
CA PHE A 209 33.98 6.64 5.40
C PHE A 209 35.19 6.22 6.27
N ASN A 210 35.07 6.24 7.60
CA ASN A 210 36.19 6.05 8.53
C ASN A 210 37.33 7.08 8.35
N CYS A 211 38.39 6.97 9.16
CA CYS A 211 39.58 7.82 9.05
C CYS A 211 40.88 7.01 9.22
N GLY A 212 42.01 7.60 8.82
CA GLY A 212 43.34 7.01 8.97
C GLY A 212 43.54 5.73 8.15
N PRO A 213 44.35 4.77 8.61
CA PRO A 213 44.65 3.52 7.88
C PRO A 213 43.43 2.62 7.60
N ARG A 214 42.28 2.92 8.22
CA ARG A 214 41.01 2.21 8.01
C ARG A 214 40.00 3.06 7.24
N SER A 215 40.43 4.13 6.56
CA SER A 215 39.60 4.86 5.61
C SER A 215 39.03 3.90 4.56
N CYS A 216 37.76 4.07 4.23
CA CYS A 216 37.05 3.20 3.30
C CYS A 216 37.69 3.26 1.91
N LEU A 217 38.20 2.11 1.45
CA LEU A 217 38.78 1.96 0.11
C LEU A 217 37.78 2.28 -1.00
N GLY A 218 36.49 2.00 -0.76
CA GLY A 218 35.41 2.21 -1.71
C GLY A 218 34.85 3.64 -1.77
N LYS A 219 35.44 4.63 -1.05
CA LYS A 219 34.89 6.00 -0.96
C LYS A 219 34.64 6.63 -2.33
N GLU A 220 35.67 6.68 -3.18
CA GLU A 220 35.57 7.31 -4.51
C GLU A 220 34.60 6.54 -5.43
N MET A 221 34.64 5.20 -5.37
CA MET A 221 33.71 4.35 -6.10
C MET A 221 32.26 4.62 -5.68
N ALA A 222 31.99 4.70 -4.38
CA ALA A 222 30.66 4.96 -3.85
C ALA A 222 30.14 6.33 -4.29
N PHE A 223 30.94 7.40 -4.20
CA PHE A 223 30.53 8.72 -4.69
C PHE A 223 30.26 8.72 -6.19
N ASN A 224 31.10 8.07 -6.99
CA ASN A 224 30.86 7.98 -8.44
C ASN A 224 29.56 7.21 -8.73
N THR A 225 29.35 6.04 -8.11
CA THR A 225 28.11 5.27 -8.28
C THR A 225 26.88 6.06 -7.85
N MET A 226 26.92 6.70 -6.68
CA MET A 226 25.80 7.52 -6.20
C MET A 226 25.53 8.70 -7.12
N LYS A 227 26.57 9.42 -7.56
CA LYS A 227 26.43 10.53 -8.50
C LYS A 227 25.87 10.08 -9.84
N THR A 228 26.35 8.96 -10.41
CA THR A 228 25.82 8.41 -11.66
C THR A 228 24.35 8.07 -11.53
N VAL A 229 23.94 7.40 -10.44
CA VAL A 229 22.54 7.03 -10.21
C VAL A 229 21.68 8.27 -10.03
N VAL A 230 22.10 9.22 -9.18
CA VAL A 230 21.36 10.45 -8.94
C VAL A 230 21.28 11.30 -10.20
N ALA A 231 22.37 11.45 -10.94
CA ALA A 231 22.38 12.17 -12.21
C ALA A 231 21.44 11.50 -13.22
N ALA A 232 21.53 10.18 -13.41
CA ALA A 232 20.65 9.46 -14.31
C ALA A 232 19.17 9.59 -13.93
N MET A 233 18.86 9.53 -12.63
CA MET A 233 17.51 9.67 -12.11
C MET A 233 17.00 11.10 -12.22
N LEU A 234 17.70 12.10 -11.66
CA LEU A 234 17.23 13.49 -11.62
C LEU A 234 17.33 14.21 -12.96
N TYR A 235 18.24 13.80 -13.84
CA TYR A 235 18.34 14.39 -15.18
C TYR A 235 17.17 13.96 -16.07
N ASN A 236 16.73 12.70 -15.93
CA ASN A 236 15.68 12.12 -16.79
C ASN A 236 14.31 12.04 -16.14
N PHE A 237 14.25 12.06 -14.81
CA PHE A 237 13.05 11.77 -14.04
C PHE A 237 12.89 12.67 -12.82
N HIS A 238 11.65 12.83 -12.39
CA HIS A 238 11.27 13.40 -11.12
C HIS A 238 10.81 12.26 -10.20
N VAL A 239 11.31 12.25 -8.96
CA VAL A 239 11.10 11.19 -7.97
C VAL A 239 10.21 11.72 -6.86
N GLU A 240 8.96 11.28 -6.82
CA GLU A 240 7.97 11.73 -5.83
C GLU A 240 7.76 10.66 -4.75
N VAL A 241 8.01 10.98 -3.48
CA VAL A 241 7.67 10.07 -2.38
C VAL A 241 6.15 9.91 -2.27
N VAL A 242 5.69 8.67 -2.07
CA VAL A 242 4.27 8.35 -1.92
C VAL A 242 3.71 9.03 -0.67
N GLU A 243 2.55 9.66 -0.83
CA GLU A 243 1.85 10.36 0.25
C GLU A 243 1.50 9.40 1.40
N GLY A 244 1.75 9.82 2.64
CA GLY A 244 1.51 9.00 3.83
C GLY A 244 2.58 7.92 4.10
N HIS A 245 3.67 7.86 3.31
CA HIS A 245 4.76 6.91 3.53
C HIS A 245 5.44 7.18 4.89
N VAL A 246 5.44 6.16 5.76
CA VAL A 246 6.03 6.23 7.10
C VAL A 246 7.53 6.01 6.99
N VAL A 247 8.32 6.97 7.46
CA VAL A 247 9.78 6.93 7.42
C VAL A 247 10.34 6.74 8.82
N GLU A 248 10.77 5.51 9.09
CA GLU A 248 11.36 5.08 10.36
C GLU A 248 12.65 4.31 10.09
N PRO A 249 13.73 4.52 10.87
CA PRO A 249 14.91 3.67 10.82
C PRO A 249 14.60 2.23 11.25
N LYS A 250 15.16 1.25 10.53
CA LYS A 250 15.17 -0.16 10.91
C LYS A 250 16.34 -0.41 11.87
N LEU A 251 16.09 -1.12 12.97
CA LEU A 251 17.12 -1.52 13.93
C LEU A 251 17.98 -2.67 13.36
N THR A 252 18.91 -2.33 12.47
CA THR A 252 19.87 -3.25 11.83
C THR A 252 21.27 -2.65 11.77
N ILE A 253 22.30 -3.45 11.47
CA ILE A 253 23.70 -2.98 11.33
C ILE A 253 23.79 -1.83 10.32
N ILE A 254 23.06 -1.93 9.21
CA ILE A 254 22.88 -0.87 8.24
C ILE A 254 21.59 -0.10 8.57
N LEU A 255 21.66 1.22 8.55
CA LEU A 255 20.54 2.14 8.81
C LEU A 255 19.57 2.15 7.61
N HIS A 256 18.82 1.07 7.43
CA HIS A 256 17.77 1.02 6.42
C HIS A 256 16.50 1.76 6.87
N MET A 257 15.67 2.19 5.93
CA MET A 257 14.28 2.52 6.24
C MET A 257 13.50 1.23 6.47
N LYS A 258 12.73 1.16 7.57
CA LYS A 258 11.96 -0.02 7.98
C LYS A 258 10.99 -0.52 6.90
N TYR A 259 10.39 0.41 6.17
CA TYR A 259 9.39 0.15 5.12
C TYR A 259 9.90 0.46 3.70
N GLY A 260 11.23 0.61 3.52
CA GLY A 260 11.82 1.13 2.27
C GLY A 260 11.43 2.58 2.00
N LEU A 261 11.61 3.05 0.75
CA LEU A 261 11.11 4.35 0.28
C LEU A 261 10.19 4.13 -0.92
N MET A 262 8.88 4.29 -0.71
CA MET A 262 7.90 4.16 -1.79
C MET A 262 7.85 5.45 -2.59
N VAL A 263 8.15 5.37 -3.90
CA VAL A 263 8.19 6.53 -4.80
C VAL A 263 7.39 6.32 -6.09
N ARG A 264 6.96 7.41 -6.71
CA ARG A 264 6.50 7.48 -8.10
C ARG A 264 7.57 8.18 -8.93
N ILE A 265 7.87 7.61 -10.10
CA ILE A 265 8.86 8.16 -11.03
C ILE A 265 8.10 8.74 -12.23
N LYS A 266 8.34 10.01 -12.54
CA LYS A 266 7.79 10.69 -13.72
C LYS A 266 8.94 11.09 -14.64
N LYS A 267 8.79 10.96 -15.96
CA LYS A 267 9.81 11.45 -16.91
C LYS A 267 9.84 12.98 -16.87
N ARG A 268 11.03 13.59 -16.91
CA ARG A 268 11.20 15.03 -17.11
C ARG A 268 11.12 15.33 -18.60
N ASP A 269 10.27 16.28 -18.98
CA ASP A 269 10.04 16.63 -20.39
C ASP A 269 11.31 17.18 -21.06
N LYS A 270 11.50 16.83 -22.34
CA LYS A 270 12.63 17.34 -23.15
C LYS A 270 12.37 18.82 -23.45
N ILE A 271 13.03 19.74 -22.74
CA ILE A 271 12.98 21.16 -23.08
C ILE A 271 14.05 21.43 -24.15
N SER A 272 13.61 21.83 -25.35
CA SER A 272 14.47 22.30 -26.43
C SER A 272 15.17 23.60 -26.04
N PHE A 273 16.50 23.63 -26.17
CA PHE A 273 17.31 24.83 -26.02
C PHE A 273 17.08 25.73 -27.25
N PHE A 274 16.40 26.86 -27.09
CA PHE A 274 16.54 27.99 -28.00
C PHE A 274 16.63 29.26 -27.15
N THR A 275 17.81 29.86 -27.13
CA THR A 275 18.12 31.09 -26.41
C THR A 275 17.57 32.31 -27.14
N SER A 276 16.82 33.14 -26.39
CA SER A 276 16.73 34.62 -26.46
C SER A 276 16.17 35.22 -27.76
N ILE A 277 15.17 36.13 -27.81
CA ILE A 277 14.73 37.24 -26.95
C ILE A 277 13.24 37.46 -27.28
N THR A 278 12.31 37.62 -26.33
CA THR A 278 11.79 38.94 -25.95
C THR A 278 10.95 38.84 -24.67
N SER A 279 11.46 39.51 -23.63
CA SER A 279 10.73 40.33 -22.66
C SER A 279 9.19 40.32 -22.79
N THR A 280 8.52 39.55 -21.93
CA THR A 280 7.21 39.90 -21.31
C THR A 280 6.74 38.86 -20.27
N CYS A 281 7.26 37.62 -20.26
CA CYS A 281 6.68 36.56 -19.41
C CYS A 281 7.35 36.30 -18.04
N THR A 282 8.58 36.77 -17.79
CA THR A 282 9.28 36.54 -16.51
C THR A 282 8.67 37.29 -15.32
N SER A 283 7.92 38.37 -15.56
CA SER A 283 7.23 39.12 -14.51
C SER A 283 5.99 38.40 -13.94
N LEU A 284 5.41 37.45 -14.67
CA LEU A 284 4.24 36.68 -14.22
C LEU A 284 4.61 35.49 -13.32
N LEU A 285 5.77 34.86 -13.55
CA LEU A 285 6.22 33.69 -12.78
C LEU A 285 6.73 34.06 -11.38
N LEU A 286 7.37 35.23 -11.24
CA LEU A 286 7.80 35.77 -9.94
C LEU A 286 6.62 36.27 -9.08
N LEU A 287 5.46 36.54 -9.68
CA LEU A 287 4.20 36.80 -8.96
C LEU A 287 3.47 35.49 -8.59
N LEU A 288 3.65 34.42 -9.36
CA LEU A 288 2.99 33.14 -9.18
C LEU A 288 3.44 32.39 -7.92
N ILE A 289 4.73 32.42 -7.57
CA ILE A 289 5.24 31.74 -6.38
C ILE A 289 4.68 32.36 -5.08
N PRO A 290 4.78 33.67 -4.83
CA PRO A 290 4.14 34.30 -3.69
C PRO A 290 2.61 34.24 -3.77
N PHE A 291 2.00 34.23 -4.97
CA PHE A 291 0.57 33.97 -5.15
C PHE A 291 0.17 32.55 -4.76
N LEU A 292 0.97 31.52 -5.10
CA LEU A 292 0.71 30.12 -4.74
C LEU A 292 0.98 29.85 -3.26
N SER A 293 1.99 30.50 -2.66
CA SER A 293 2.23 30.48 -1.22
C SER A 293 1.15 31.24 -0.44
N PHE A 294 0.73 32.41 -0.93
CA PHE A 294 -0.44 33.13 -0.40
C PHE A 294 -1.70 32.30 -0.58
N LEU A 295 -1.90 31.66 -1.74
CA LEU A 295 -3.02 30.77 -2.02
C LEU A 295 -3.03 29.59 -1.07
N PHE A 296 -1.87 28.96 -0.78
CA PHE A 296 -1.75 27.87 0.18
C PHE A 296 -2.06 28.33 1.62
N LEU A 297 -1.52 29.47 2.05
CA LEU A 297 -1.80 30.05 3.37
C LEU A 297 -3.24 30.55 3.50
N HIS A 298 -3.79 31.11 2.42
CA HIS A 298 -5.18 31.54 2.31
C HIS A 298 -6.12 30.34 2.28
N LEU A 299 -5.81 29.28 1.52
CA LEU A 299 -6.51 27.98 1.54
C LEU A 299 -6.55 27.42 2.96
N ARG A 300 -5.41 27.43 3.66
CA ARG A 300 -5.32 26.97 5.05
C ARG A 300 -6.08 27.87 6.02
N ARG A 301 -6.14 29.19 5.77
CA ARG A 301 -6.89 30.16 6.58
C ARG A 301 -8.40 30.08 6.33
N VAL A 302 -8.84 30.03 5.07
CA VAL A 302 -10.26 29.93 4.70
C VAL A 302 -10.83 28.57 5.09
N ASN A 303 -10.11 27.46 4.86
CA ASN A 303 -10.54 26.13 5.33
C ASN A 303 -10.58 26.02 6.87
N ARG A 304 -9.83 26.85 7.61
CA ARG A 304 -9.98 26.96 9.07
C ARG A 304 -11.24 27.73 9.50
N LEU A 305 -11.78 28.58 8.62
CA LEU A 305 -12.92 29.44 8.91
C LEU A 305 -14.25 28.87 8.39
N SER A 306 -14.22 27.97 7.40
CA SER A 306 -15.42 27.36 6.81
C SER A 306 -15.44 25.83 6.99
N ILE A 307 -16.54 25.32 7.54
CA ILE A 307 -16.81 23.88 7.63
C ILE A 307 -17.03 23.27 6.24
N LEU A 308 -17.53 24.08 5.28
CA LEU A 308 -17.81 23.66 3.91
C LEU A 308 -16.57 23.72 3.01
N PRO A 309 -16.40 22.76 2.08
CA PRO A 309 -15.36 22.83 1.07
C PRO A 309 -15.53 24.07 0.18
N VAL A 310 -14.47 24.86 0.05
CA VAL A 310 -14.49 26.06 -0.79
C VAL A 310 -14.55 25.66 -2.26
N ASN A 311 -15.50 26.22 -3.02
CA ASN A 311 -15.61 25.99 -4.46
C ASN A 311 -14.69 26.94 -5.23
N TRP A 312 -13.60 26.41 -5.79
CA TRP A 312 -12.65 27.20 -6.56
C TRP A 312 -13.09 27.30 -8.03
N PRO A 313 -12.94 28.47 -8.69
CA PRO A 313 -13.40 28.68 -10.07
C PRO A 313 -12.87 27.66 -11.08
N VAL A 314 -11.65 27.14 -10.86
CA VAL A 314 -10.98 26.20 -11.79
C VAL A 314 -10.89 24.79 -11.22
N LEU A 315 -10.50 24.64 -9.96
CA LEU A 315 -10.23 23.34 -9.35
C LEU A 315 -11.45 22.72 -8.65
N GLY A 316 -12.59 23.42 -8.64
CA GLY A 316 -13.76 23.02 -7.89
C GLY A 316 -13.46 22.92 -6.40
N MET A 317 -14.10 21.98 -5.72
CA MET A 317 -13.97 21.75 -4.28
C MET A 317 -12.84 20.77 -3.91
N LEU A 318 -12.10 20.22 -4.89
CA LEU A 318 -11.02 19.25 -4.66
C LEU A 318 -9.89 19.74 -3.74
N PRO A 319 -9.33 20.95 -3.91
CA PRO A 319 -8.20 21.39 -3.07
C PRO A 319 -8.58 21.53 -1.60
N SER A 320 -9.84 21.85 -1.32
CA SER A 320 -10.34 21.95 0.06
C SER A 320 -10.60 20.56 0.67
N ALA A 321 -11.10 19.61 -0.13
CA ALA A 321 -11.32 18.24 0.31
C ALA A 321 -10.02 17.45 0.56
N SER A 322 -8.95 17.70 -0.21
CA SER A 322 -7.68 16.96 -0.08
C SER A 322 -6.98 17.18 1.26
N VAL A 323 -7.10 18.37 1.85
CA VAL A 323 -6.50 18.70 3.17
C VAL A 323 -7.02 17.77 4.28
N HIS A 324 -8.26 17.28 4.16
CA HIS A 324 -8.93 16.47 5.17
C HIS A 324 -8.88 14.96 4.88
N LEU A 325 -8.10 14.48 3.90
CA LEU A 325 -8.06 13.06 3.50
C LEU A 325 -7.75 12.10 4.67
N HIS A 326 -6.94 12.53 5.63
CA HIS A 326 -6.56 11.74 6.82
C HIS A 326 -7.70 11.57 7.84
N HIS A 327 -8.75 12.40 7.78
CA HIS A 327 -9.97 12.33 8.60
C HIS A 327 -11.23 12.52 7.72
N LEU A 328 -11.23 11.97 6.51
CA LEU A 328 -12.22 12.27 5.48
C LEU A 328 -13.66 12.04 5.95
N HIS A 329 -13.94 10.86 6.52
CA HIS A 329 -15.28 10.50 6.97
C HIS A 329 -15.80 11.41 8.08
N ASP A 330 -14.95 11.75 9.05
CA ASP A 330 -15.33 12.63 10.17
C ASP A 330 -15.52 14.07 9.71
N HIS A 331 -14.69 14.58 8.79
CA HIS A 331 -14.90 15.90 8.20
C HIS A 331 -16.23 15.97 7.42
N ILE A 332 -16.54 14.94 6.63
CA ILE A 332 -17.82 14.86 5.89
C ILE A 332 -19.03 14.85 6.82
N VAL A 333 -18.95 14.26 8.02
CA VAL A 333 -20.03 14.35 9.04
C VAL A 333 -20.32 15.80 9.40
N HIS A 334 -19.29 16.60 9.65
CA HIS A 334 -19.45 18.03 9.98
C HIS A 334 -20.01 18.82 8.80
N VAL A 335 -19.61 18.51 7.57
CA VAL A 335 -20.18 19.09 6.34
C VAL A 335 -21.68 18.82 6.26
N PHE A 336 -22.12 17.57 6.44
CA PHE A 336 -23.54 17.22 6.40
C PHE A 336 -24.35 17.85 7.54
N ALA A 337 -23.76 17.97 8.73
CA ALA A 337 -24.38 18.69 9.84
C ALA A 337 -24.63 20.16 9.49
N ALA A 338 -23.74 20.77 8.70
CA ALA A 338 -23.90 22.14 8.22
C ALA A 338 -24.84 22.29 7.00
N THR A 339 -25.06 21.24 6.18
CA THR A 339 -25.73 21.37 4.85
C THR A 339 -27.11 20.74 4.72
N ARG A 340 -27.92 20.63 5.78
CA ARG A 340 -29.23 19.92 5.69
C ARG A 340 -29.09 18.52 5.06
N TRP A 341 -28.00 17.79 5.38
CA TRP A 341 -27.76 16.38 5.05
C TRP A 341 -27.54 16.03 3.57
N SER A 342 -27.48 17.02 2.67
CA SER A 342 -27.10 16.86 1.27
C SER A 342 -26.12 17.96 0.86
N PHE A 343 -25.17 17.65 -0.02
CA PHE A 343 -24.12 18.58 -0.43
C PHE A 343 -23.65 18.29 -1.85
N ALA A 344 -23.72 19.29 -2.73
CA ALA A 344 -23.21 19.19 -4.08
C ALA A 344 -21.69 19.45 -4.10
N PHE A 345 -20.94 18.42 -4.49
CA PHE A 345 -19.49 18.50 -4.67
C PHE A 345 -19.14 18.79 -6.12
N HIS A 346 -18.45 19.92 -6.33
CA HIS A 346 -18.08 20.40 -7.66
C HIS A 346 -16.65 19.98 -7.99
N TRP A 347 -16.47 19.27 -9.11
CA TRP A 347 -15.14 18.89 -9.63
C TRP A 347 -14.50 20.03 -10.44
N PRO A 348 -13.20 19.92 -10.79
CA PRO A 348 -12.57 20.80 -11.76
C PRO A 348 -13.39 20.88 -13.05
N TRP A 349 -13.54 22.09 -13.59
CA TRP A 349 -14.48 22.40 -14.67
C TRP A 349 -14.29 21.52 -15.93
N LEU A 350 -13.06 21.07 -16.21
CA LEU A 350 -12.73 20.24 -17.37
C LEU A 350 -13.30 18.81 -17.25
N LEU A 351 -13.54 18.31 -16.05
CA LEU A 351 -13.94 16.91 -15.81
C LEU A 351 -15.45 16.68 -15.94
N ARG A 352 -16.28 17.74 -15.98
CA ARG A 352 -17.75 17.70 -16.14
C ARG A 352 -18.43 16.53 -15.40
N MET A 353 -18.09 16.32 -14.14
CA MET A 353 -18.74 15.33 -13.27
C MET A 353 -19.41 16.04 -12.10
N ASP A 354 -20.74 16.00 -12.07
CA ASP A 354 -21.50 16.48 -10.92
C ASP A 354 -21.59 15.36 -9.88
N MET A 355 -21.15 15.61 -8.66
CA MET A 355 -21.34 14.68 -7.54
C MET A 355 -22.28 15.28 -6.52
N LEU A 356 -23.30 14.51 -6.12
CA LEU A 356 -24.18 14.88 -5.03
C LEU A 356 -23.95 13.92 -3.87
N PHE A 357 -23.45 14.43 -2.75
CA PHE A 357 -23.31 13.68 -1.51
C PHE A 357 -24.60 13.81 -0.72
N THR A 358 -25.11 12.71 -0.18
CA THR A 358 -26.32 12.70 0.65
C THR A 358 -26.18 11.69 1.79
N CYS A 359 -26.64 12.08 2.96
CA CYS A 359 -26.97 11.17 4.06
C CYS A 359 -28.45 11.27 4.46
N ASP A 360 -29.29 11.92 3.63
CA ASP A 360 -30.74 12.02 3.83
C ASP A 360 -31.45 10.68 3.52
N PRO A 361 -32.14 10.08 4.50
CA PRO A 361 -32.89 8.83 4.32
C PRO A 361 -34.04 8.94 3.30
N GLY A 362 -34.63 10.14 3.13
CA GLY A 362 -35.68 10.37 2.13
C GLY A 362 -35.14 10.18 0.72
N ASN A 363 -33.93 10.70 0.46
CA ASN A 363 -33.23 10.49 -0.81
C ASN A 363 -32.90 9.00 -1.02
N VAL A 364 -32.48 8.29 0.03
CA VAL A 364 -32.21 6.84 -0.03
C VAL A 364 -33.47 6.07 -0.42
N ASN A 365 -34.58 6.31 0.28
CA ASN A 365 -35.84 5.65 -0.04
C ASN A 365 -36.27 5.95 -1.49
N HIS A 366 -36.24 7.22 -1.90
CA HIS A 366 -36.59 7.63 -3.25
C HIS A 366 -35.79 6.90 -4.33
N VAL A 367 -34.46 6.85 -4.17
CA VAL A 367 -33.55 6.28 -5.17
C VAL A 367 -33.61 4.77 -5.22
N PHE A 368 -33.68 4.10 -4.06
CA PHE A 368 -33.60 2.65 -3.99
C PHE A 368 -34.96 1.94 -4.10
N THR A 369 -36.07 2.65 -3.88
CA THR A 369 -37.42 2.06 -3.94
C THR A 369 -38.27 2.68 -5.05
N THR A 370 -38.63 3.96 -4.96
CA THR A 370 -39.68 4.55 -5.83
C THR A 370 -39.19 4.89 -7.24
N HIS A 371 -37.93 5.31 -7.39
CA HIS A 371 -37.35 5.76 -8.67
C HIS A 371 -36.18 4.88 -9.13
N SER A 372 -36.08 3.64 -8.65
CA SER A 372 -34.93 2.76 -8.89
C SER A 372 -34.59 2.50 -10.35
N ALA A 373 -35.56 2.63 -11.27
CA ALA A 373 -35.35 2.50 -12.72
C ALA A 373 -34.44 3.61 -13.29
N ILE A 374 -34.43 4.80 -12.67
CA ILE A 374 -33.56 5.92 -13.05
C ILE A 374 -32.11 5.69 -12.60
N TYR A 375 -31.91 4.81 -11.62
CA TYR A 375 -30.62 4.52 -10.99
C TYR A 375 -30.22 3.06 -11.23
N PRO A 376 -29.71 2.74 -12.43
CA PRO A 376 -29.51 1.35 -12.85
C PRO A 376 -28.69 0.55 -11.84
N LYS A 377 -29.17 -0.65 -11.52
CA LYS A 377 -28.39 -1.70 -10.85
C LYS A 377 -27.53 -2.41 -11.91
N GLY A 378 -26.33 -2.87 -11.53
CA GLY A 378 -25.64 -3.88 -12.35
C GLY A 378 -26.49 -5.15 -12.44
N ARG A 379 -26.13 -6.11 -13.32
CA ARG A 379 -26.86 -7.39 -13.45
C ARG A 379 -27.09 -8.01 -12.05
N THR A 380 -28.33 -8.32 -11.75
CA THR A 380 -28.75 -8.94 -10.50
C THR A 380 -28.71 -10.46 -10.64
N LEU A 381 -28.11 -11.13 -9.67
CA LEU A 381 -28.08 -12.59 -9.60
C LEU A 381 -29.43 -13.14 -9.12
N PRO A 382 -29.93 -14.26 -9.68
CA PRO A 382 -30.91 -15.07 -8.98
C PRO A 382 -30.21 -15.69 -7.77
N THR A 383 -30.55 -15.18 -6.58
CA THR A 383 -30.13 -15.79 -5.31
C THR A 383 -31.09 -16.91 -4.96
N SER A 384 -30.71 -18.15 -5.25
CA SER A 384 -31.28 -19.30 -4.55
C SER A 384 -30.82 -19.25 -3.10
N PRO A 385 -31.66 -19.53 -2.10
CA PRO A 385 -31.20 -19.64 -0.71
C PRO A 385 -30.26 -20.85 -0.59
N CYS A 386 -28.95 -20.63 -0.68
CA CYS A 386 -27.95 -21.64 -0.32
C CYS A 386 -28.06 -21.90 1.19
N GLN A 387 -28.25 -23.15 1.55
CA GLN A 387 -28.28 -23.58 2.94
C GLN A 387 -26.84 -23.84 3.41
N PRO A 388 -26.41 -23.29 4.55
CA PRO A 388 -25.12 -23.69 5.15
C PRO A 388 -25.14 -25.19 5.43
N ARG A 389 -24.02 -25.89 5.18
CA ARG A 389 -23.85 -27.28 5.63
C ARG A 389 -24.07 -27.38 7.14
N GLN A 390 -24.95 -28.27 7.57
CA GLN A 390 -25.04 -28.69 8.96
C GLN A 390 -23.80 -29.52 9.31
N GLY A 391 -23.12 -29.20 10.41
CA GLY A 391 -22.12 -30.11 11.01
C GLY A 391 -20.63 -29.83 10.75
N GLY A 392 -20.24 -28.64 10.26
CA GLY A 392 -18.82 -28.27 10.24
C GLY A 392 -18.28 -28.00 11.65
N GLU A 393 -17.08 -28.50 11.96
CA GLU A 393 -16.32 -28.13 13.15
C GLU A 393 -16.03 -26.62 13.11
N TRP A 394 -16.94 -25.82 13.67
CA TRP A 394 -16.74 -24.39 13.95
C TRP A 394 -15.40 -24.23 14.72
N PRO A 395 -14.65 -23.11 14.66
CA PRO A 395 -13.24 -22.94 15.11
C PRO A 395 -12.90 -23.23 16.59
N HIS A 396 -13.74 -23.97 17.31
CA HIS A 396 -13.53 -24.55 18.61
C HIS A 396 -12.11 -25.12 18.84
N PRO A 397 -11.48 -25.88 17.91
CA PRO A 397 -10.12 -26.37 18.11
C PRO A 397 -9.09 -25.24 18.19
N LEU A 398 -9.14 -24.29 17.24
CA LEU A 398 -8.26 -23.13 17.19
C LEU A 398 -8.46 -22.22 18.41
N LEU A 399 -9.71 -21.89 18.74
CA LEU A 399 -10.04 -21.03 19.88
C LEU A 399 -9.64 -21.68 21.22
N ARG A 400 -9.72 -23.01 21.32
CA ARG A 400 -9.23 -23.77 22.48
C ARG A 400 -7.71 -23.67 22.58
N HIS A 401 -6.98 -23.91 21.51
CA HIS A 401 -5.52 -23.79 21.48
C HIS A 401 -5.05 -22.37 21.83
N LEU A 402 -5.72 -21.35 21.29
CA LEU A 402 -5.43 -19.95 21.60
C LEU A 402 -5.75 -19.59 23.06
N ALA A 403 -6.81 -20.17 23.64
CA ALA A 403 -7.16 -19.98 25.04
C ALA A 403 -6.17 -20.67 26.00
N GLU A 404 -5.68 -21.86 25.65
CA GLU A 404 -4.70 -22.62 26.44
C GLU A 404 -3.30 -21.99 26.38
N SER A 405 -2.90 -21.50 25.20
CA SER A 405 -1.59 -20.85 25.01
C SER A 405 -1.51 -19.44 25.62
N ASN A 406 -2.65 -18.77 25.88
CA ASN A 406 -2.74 -17.40 26.39
C ASN A 406 -1.95 -16.36 25.54
N ALA A 407 -1.73 -16.68 24.27
CA ALA A 407 -1.02 -15.83 23.32
C ALA A 407 -1.91 -14.63 22.89
N ALA A 408 -1.27 -13.50 22.58
CA ALA A 408 -1.97 -12.39 21.96
C ALA A 408 -2.16 -12.67 20.47
N VAL A 409 -3.39 -12.51 19.97
CA VAL A 409 -3.76 -12.76 18.58
C VAL A 409 -4.47 -11.55 17.99
N ASP A 410 -4.27 -11.30 16.69
CA ASP A 410 -5.03 -10.29 15.95
C ASP A 410 -6.37 -10.88 15.50
N LEU A 411 -7.47 -10.46 16.13
CA LEU A 411 -8.81 -10.92 15.74
C LEU A 411 -9.20 -10.51 14.33
N GLN A 412 -8.65 -9.43 13.80
CA GLN A 412 -8.95 -9.02 12.43
C GLN A 412 -8.45 -10.06 11.42
N ASP A 413 -7.22 -10.57 11.60
CA ASP A 413 -6.67 -11.64 10.77
C ASP A 413 -7.49 -12.94 10.92
N VAL A 414 -7.84 -13.31 12.15
CA VAL A 414 -8.69 -14.48 12.43
C VAL A 414 -10.04 -14.38 11.71
N PHE A 415 -10.72 -13.23 11.78
CA PHE A 415 -12.01 -13.05 11.11
C PHE A 415 -11.88 -12.99 9.59
N LEU A 416 -10.81 -12.41 9.04
CA LEU A 416 -10.56 -12.43 7.59
C LEU A 416 -10.35 -13.86 7.07
N ARG A 417 -9.68 -14.72 7.84
CA ARG A 417 -9.50 -16.14 7.52
C ARG A 417 -10.80 -16.92 7.64
N LEU A 418 -11.53 -16.74 8.75
CA LEU A 418 -12.82 -17.39 8.99
C LEU A 418 -13.84 -17.09 7.90
N THR A 419 -13.99 -15.81 7.57
CA THR A 419 -14.98 -15.36 6.58
C THR A 419 -14.57 -15.78 5.18
N PHE A 420 -13.27 -15.86 4.89
CA PHE A 420 -12.78 -16.43 3.64
C PHE A 420 -13.10 -17.92 3.52
N ASP A 421 -12.75 -18.75 4.51
CA ASP A 421 -13.02 -20.19 4.51
C ASP A 421 -14.54 -20.47 4.39
N THR A 422 -15.34 -19.72 5.16
CA THR A 422 -16.81 -19.83 5.13
C THR A 422 -17.38 -19.44 3.76
N THR A 423 -16.89 -18.36 3.16
CA THR A 423 -17.38 -17.88 1.86
C THR A 423 -16.95 -18.83 0.74
N CYS A 424 -15.71 -19.34 0.76
CA CYS A 424 -15.24 -20.36 -0.17
C CYS A 424 -16.06 -21.65 -0.06
N THR A 425 -16.37 -22.10 1.15
CA THR A 425 -17.22 -23.27 1.35
C THR A 425 -18.63 -23.05 0.81
N LEU A 426 -19.22 -21.88 1.01
CA LEU A 426 -20.59 -21.59 0.55
C LEU A 426 -20.68 -21.34 -0.97
N VAL A 427 -19.69 -20.64 -1.53
CA VAL A 427 -19.71 -20.23 -2.95
C VAL A 427 -19.13 -21.32 -3.84
N LEU A 428 -17.98 -21.88 -3.47
CA LEU A 428 -17.19 -22.83 -4.26
C LEU A 428 -17.30 -24.27 -3.75
N GLY A 429 -17.78 -24.48 -2.52
CA GLY A 429 -17.87 -25.81 -1.94
C GLY A 429 -16.53 -26.41 -1.51
N VAL A 430 -15.50 -25.55 -1.34
CA VAL A 430 -14.13 -25.91 -0.94
C VAL A 430 -13.76 -25.14 0.32
N ASP A 431 -13.19 -25.84 1.30
CA ASP A 431 -12.56 -25.24 2.48
C ASP A 431 -11.04 -25.09 2.23
N PRO A 432 -10.51 -23.85 2.12
CA PRO A 432 -9.08 -23.62 1.95
C PRO A 432 -8.27 -23.82 3.24
N GLY A 433 -8.91 -23.97 4.41
CA GLY A 433 -8.24 -24.25 5.67
C GLY A 433 -7.33 -23.12 6.16
N CYS A 434 -7.70 -21.85 5.93
CA CYS A 434 -6.91 -20.69 6.37
C CYS A 434 -6.83 -20.55 7.90
N LEU A 435 -7.78 -21.18 8.61
CA LEU A 435 -7.83 -21.27 10.07
C LEU A 435 -7.13 -22.50 10.67
N SER A 436 -6.47 -23.32 9.86
CA SER A 436 -5.73 -24.50 10.34
C SER A 436 -4.53 -24.10 11.22
N ASP A 437 -4.03 -25.05 12.02
CA ASP A 437 -2.87 -24.86 12.89
C ASP A 437 -1.67 -24.28 12.09
N GLY A 438 -1.07 -23.21 12.62
CA GLY A 438 0.05 -22.51 11.97
C GLY A 438 -0.31 -21.33 11.05
N PHE A 439 -1.61 -21.00 10.89
CA PHE A 439 -2.08 -19.80 10.16
C PHE A 439 -1.49 -19.69 8.72
N PRO A 440 -1.65 -20.71 7.87
CA PRO A 440 -1.04 -20.73 6.54
C PRO A 440 -1.51 -19.53 5.69
N THR A 441 -0.60 -18.93 4.93
CA THR A 441 -0.98 -17.82 4.03
C THR A 441 -1.50 -18.38 2.71
N VAL A 442 -2.79 -18.19 2.42
CA VAL A 442 -3.39 -18.61 1.15
C VAL A 442 -3.17 -17.53 0.07
N PRO A 443 -2.56 -17.86 -1.08
CA PRO A 443 -2.25 -16.88 -2.14
C PRO A 443 -3.46 -16.05 -2.60
N PHE A 444 -4.65 -16.64 -2.67
CA PHE A 444 -5.88 -15.94 -3.03
C PHE A 444 -6.29 -14.90 -1.98
N ALA A 445 -6.23 -15.24 -0.69
CA ALA A 445 -6.54 -14.30 0.38
C ALA A 445 -5.59 -13.09 0.37
N LYS A 446 -4.30 -13.33 0.14
CA LYS A 446 -3.30 -12.27 -0.05
C LYS A 446 -3.58 -11.42 -1.30
N ALA A 447 -3.99 -12.04 -2.40
CA ALA A 447 -4.35 -11.34 -3.63
C ALA A 447 -5.56 -10.43 -3.42
N LEU A 448 -6.55 -10.86 -2.63
CA LEU A 448 -7.69 -10.02 -2.25
C LEU A 448 -7.28 -8.78 -1.43
N ASP A 449 -6.36 -8.92 -0.47
CA ASP A 449 -5.82 -7.78 0.30
C ASP A 449 -5.09 -6.78 -0.61
N ASP A 450 -4.31 -7.30 -1.55
CA ASP A 450 -3.62 -6.48 -2.55
C ASP A 450 -4.58 -5.81 -3.54
N ALA A 451 -5.74 -6.44 -3.84
CA ALA A 451 -6.79 -5.90 -4.70
C ALA A 451 -7.49 -4.69 -4.07
N SER A 452 -7.90 -4.83 -2.81
CA SER A 452 -8.70 -3.83 -2.08
C SER A 452 -7.91 -2.51 -1.93
N GLU A 453 -6.62 -2.59 -1.60
CA GLU A 453 -5.72 -1.44 -1.51
C GLU A 453 -5.54 -0.70 -2.85
N ALA A 454 -5.42 -1.44 -3.94
CA ALA A 454 -5.18 -0.85 -5.26
C ALA A 454 -6.46 -0.27 -5.89
N ILE A 455 -7.64 -0.86 -5.63
CA ILE A 455 -8.92 -0.35 -6.16
C ILE A 455 -9.35 0.96 -5.47
N PHE A 456 -8.97 1.19 -4.22
CA PHE A 456 -9.17 2.50 -3.58
C PHE A 456 -8.63 3.65 -4.45
N PHE A 457 -7.49 3.44 -5.12
CA PHE A 457 -6.88 4.45 -5.98
C PHE A 457 -7.75 4.82 -7.19
N ARG A 458 -8.49 3.87 -7.76
CA ARG A 458 -9.43 4.13 -8.88
C ARG A 458 -10.62 5.01 -8.48
N HIS A 459 -10.92 5.12 -7.19
CA HIS A 459 -12.02 5.95 -6.68
C HIS A 459 -11.65 7.43 -6.53
N VAL A 460 -10.35 7.72 -6.37
CA VAL A 460 -9.84 9.09 -6.18
C VAL A 460 -9.29 9.67 -7.49
N VAL A 461 -8.92 8.80 -8.45
CA VAL A 461 -8.28 9.19 -9.70
C VAL A 461 -9.30 9.24 -10.86
N PRO A 462 -9.27 10.28 -11.72
CA PRO A 462 -10.18 10.38 -12.87
C PRO A 462 -10.11 9.18 -13.82
N LYS A 463 -11.25 8.83 -14.44
CA LYS A 463 -11.38 7.66 -15.33
C LYS A 463 -10.37 7.60 -16.47
N ILE A 464 -10.04 8.74 -17.05
CA ILE A 464 -9.08 8.82 -18.15
C ILE A 464 -7.69 8.42 -17.65
N VAL A 465 -7.30 8.89 -16.47
CA VAL A 465 -5.98 8.67 -15.90
C VAL A 465 -5.78 7.21 -15.53
N TRP A 466 -6.71 6.59 -14.78
CA TRP A 466 -6.52 5.18 -14.41
C TRP A 466 -6.66 4.22 -15.58
N LYS A 467 -7.46 4.54 -16.62
CA LYS A 467 -7.52 3.72 -17.85
C LYS A 467 -6.20 3.71 -18.60
N VAL A 468 -5.51 4.84 -18.66
CA VAL A 468 -4.16 4.93 -19.25
C VAL A 468 -3.17 4.13 -18.41
N LEU A 469 -3.21 4.24 -17.08
CA LEU A 469 -2.36 3.45 -16.18
C LEU A 469 -2.62 1.94 -16.29
N LYS A 470 -3.88 1.53 -16.49
CA LYS A 470 -4.30 0.15 -16.74
C LYS A 470 -3.77 -0.36 -18.06
N TRP A 471 -3.90 0.43 -19.13
CA TRP A 471 -3.41 0.07 -20.46
C TRP A 471 -1.89 -0.12 -20.50
N LEU A 472 -1.15 0.71 -19.77
CA LEU A 472 0.32 0.63 -19.69
C LEU A 472 0.84 -0.35 -18.63
N GLU A 473 -0.04 -0.98 -17.84
CA GLU A 473 0.30 -1.77 -16.64
C GLU A 473 1.36 -1.09 -15.74
N ILE A 474 1.12 0.18 -15.35
CA ILE A 474 2.05 0.95 -14.51
C ILE A 474 1.51 1.10 -13.08
N GLY A 475 2.38 0.92 -12.10
CA GLY A 475 2.09 1.18 -10.69
C GLY A 475 1.03 0.24 -10.09
N ARG A 476 0.01 0.81 -9.43
CA ARG A 476 -1.06 0.05 -8.76
C ARG A 476 -1.91 -0.78 -9.73
N GLU A 477 -1.99 -0.36 -10.99
CA GLU A 477 -2.70 -1.12 -12.03
C GLU A 477 -1.94 -2.39 -12.46
N ARG A 478 -0.60 -2.38 -12.42
CA ARG A 478 0.23 -3.59 -12.58
C ARG A 478 -0.03 -4.60 -11.46
N LYS A 479 -0.10 -4.10 -10.22
CA LYS A 479 -0.44 -4.90 -9.03
C LYS A 479 -1.82 -5.53 -9.19
N LEU A 480 -2.82 -4.76 -9.66
CA LEU A 480 -4.16 -5.29 -9.97
C LEU A 480 -4.17 -6.33 -11.08
N ALA A 481 -3.37 -6.16 -12.14
CA ALA A 481 -3.25 -7.15 -13.20
C ALA A 481 -2.65 -8.48 -12.68
N ALA A 482 -1.61 -8.41 -11.84
CA ALA A 482 -1.02 -9.60 -11.22
C ALA A 482 -2.00 -10.29 -10.24
N VAL A 483 -2.71 -9.51 -9.43
CA VAL A 483 -3.76 -10.00 -8.52
C VAL A 483 -4.89 -10.68 -9.29
N ALA A 484 -5.34 -10.08 -10.39
CA ALA A 484 -6.37 -10.66 -11.24
C ALA A 484 -5.94 -12.05 -11.73
N ARG A 485 -4.70 -12.23 -12.21
CA ARG A 485 -4.19 -13.54 -12.66
C ARG A 485 -4.23 -14.60 -11.56
N VAL A 486 -3.89 -14.25 -10.32
CA VAL A 486 -3.95 -15.18 -9.17
C VAL A 486 -5.40 -15.53 -8.83
N MET A 487 -6.30 -14.55 -8.86
CA MET A 487 -7.73 -14.78 -8.62
C MET A 487 -8.37 -15.63 -9.73
N ASP A 488 -8.03 -15.37 -10.98
CA ASP A 488 -8.49 -16.11 -12.16
C ASP A 488 -8.08 -17.57 -12.03
N ALA A 489 -6.78 -17.84 -11.81
CA ALA A 489 -6.25 -19.19 -11.68
C ALA A 489 -6.94 -20.01 -10.58
N PHE A 490 -7.12 -19.44 -9.39
CA PHE A 490 -7.77 -20.14 -8.27
C PHE A 490 -9.24 -20.49 -8.56
N VAL A 491 -9.99 -19.53 -9.13
CA VAL A 491 -11.40 -19.73 -9.45
C VAL A 491 -11.54 -20.74 -10.60
N ASP A 492 -10.69 -20.65 -11.62
CA ASP A 492 -10.70 -21.55 -12.77
C ASP A 492 -10.37 -23.00 -12.36
N GLU A 493 -9.35 -23.19 -11.53
CA GLU A 493 -8.98 -24.51 -10.99
C GLU A 493 -10.14 -25.11 -10.17
N THR A 494 -10.81 -24.28 -9.35
CA THR A 494 -11.93 -24.73 -8.53
C THR A 494 -13.16 -25.08 -9.38
N ILE A 495 -13.47 -24.26 -10.38
CA ILE A 495 -14.55 -24.53 -11.35
C ILE A 495 -14.28 -25.84 -12.10
N ALA A 496 -13.05 -26.05 -12.58
CA ALA A 496 -12.66 -27.27 -13.28
C ALA A 496 -12.77 -28.51 -12.39
N ALA A 497 -12.28 -28.43 -11.15
CA ALA A 497 -12.37 -29.52 -10.18
C ALA A 497 -13.83 -29.88 -9.84
N ARG A 498 -14.70 -28.87 -9.65
CA ARG A 498 -16.11 -29.09 -9.33
C ARG A 498 -16.89 -29.66 -10.51
N ARG A 499 -16.59 -29.22 -11.73
CA ARG A 499 -17.17 -29.79 -12.97
C ARG A 499 -16.87 -31.28 -13.08
N LYS A 500 -15.62 -31.70 -12.83
CA LYS A 500 -15.23 -33.12 -12.84
C LYS A 500 -16.04 -33.93 -11.81
N GLN A 501 -16.29 -33.38 -10.63
CA GLN A 501 -17.12 -34.04 -9.60
C GLN A 501 -18.61 -34.16 -10.02
N VAL A 502 -19.15 -33.10 -10.63
CA VAL A 502 -20.53 -33.11 -11.16
C VAL A 502 -20.69 -34.10 -12.32
N GLU A 503 -19.69 -34.23 -13.19
CA GLU A 503 -19.68 -35.21 -14.29
C GLU A 503 -19.59 -36.65 -13.77
N VAL A 504 -18.73 -36.93 -12.80
CA VAL A 504 -18.61 -38.27 -12.19
C VAL A 504 -19.90 -38.69 -11.47
N ALA A 505 -20.59 -37.76 -10.80
CA ALA A 505 -21.84 -38.08 -10.12
C ALA A 505 -23.02 -38.36 -11.05
N LYS A 506 -22.97 -37.91 -12.32
CA LYS A 506 -23.99 -38.25 -13.34
C LYS A 506 -24.09 -39.75 -13.61
N GLU A 507 -23.06 -40.53 -13.29
CA GLU A 507 -23.00 -41.97 -13.54
C GLU A 507 -23.53 -42.83 -12.38
N GLY A 508 -23.99 -42.26 -11.26
CA GLY A 508 -24.49 -43.10 -10.16
C GLY A 508 -25.22 -42.49 -8.96
N GLU A 509 -25.19 -41.18 -8.68
CA GLU A 509 -25.86 -40.62 -7.48
C GLU A 509 -26.39 -39.18 -7.67
N MET A 510 -27.52 -38.89 -7.02
CA MET A 510 -28.10 -37.55 -6.92
C MET A 510 -27.22 -36.64 -6.04
N ILE A 511 -26.56 -35.65 -6.63
CA ILE A 511 -25.89 -34.59 -5.85
C ILE A 511 -26.95 -33.65 -5.28
N GLU A 512 -27.07 -33.59 -3.95
CA GLU A 512 -27.73 -32.43 -3.32
C GLU A 512 -26.85 -31.18 -3.48
N PRO A 513 -27.40 -30.05 -3.98
CA PRO A 513 -26.63 -28.82 -4.17
C PRO A 513 -26.23 -28.21 -2.82
N ALA A 514 -25.01 -28.51 -2.36
CA ALA A 514 -24.46 -27.99 -1.11
C ALA A 514 -23.82 -26.60 -1.25
N ASP A 515 -23.48 -26.17 -2.47
CA ASP A 515 -22.83 -24.88 -2.75
C ASP A 515 -23.44 -24.18 -3.98
N LEU A 516 -23.22 -22.87 -4.06
CA LEU A 516 -23.82 -22.02 -5.10
C LEU A 516 -23.31 -22.36 -6.50
N LEU A 517 -22.03 -22.71 -6.65
CA LEU A 517 -21.43 -23.04 -7.94
C LEU A 517 -22.04 -24.32 -8.53
N THR A 518 -22.19 -25.36 -7.72
CA THR A 518 -22.84 -26.63 -8.10
C THR A 518 -24.29 -26.38 -8.51
N THR A 519 -24.99 -25.49 -7.80
CA THR A 519 -26.36 -25.09 -8.15
C THR A 519 -26.44 -24.46 -9.54
N TYR A 520 -25.52 -23.54 -9.87
CA TYR A 520 -25.48 -22.92 -11.20
C TYR A 520 -25.08 -23.91 -12.29
N MET A 521 -24.10 -24.78 -12.04
CA MET A 521 -23.65 -25.81 -12.99
C MET A 521 -24.77 -26.81 -13.31
N LEU A 522 -25.59 -27.21 -12.33
CA LEU A 522 -26.73 -28.10 -12.57
C LEU A 522 -27.83 -27.42 -13.39
N GLN A 523 -28.01 -26.11 -13.26
CA GLN A 523 -28.97 -25.33 -14.05
C GLN A 523 -28.54 -25.15 -15.52
N SER A 524 -27.24 -25.08 -15.83
CA SER A 524 -26.74 -24.87 -17.20
C SER A 524 -26.74 -26.13 -18.07
N VAL A 525 -26.81 -27.33 -17.47
CA VAL A 525 -26.77 -28.61 -18.20
C VAL A 525 -28.03 -28.83 -19.06
N GLY A 526 -29.08 -28.02 -18.89
CA GLY A 526 -30.31 -28.08 -19.70
C GLY A 526 -30.24 -27.40 -21.07
N ASN A 527 -29.19 -26.61 -21.40
CA ASN A 527 -29.11 -25.83 -22.65
C ASN A 527 -27.83 -26.19 -23.43
N GLN A 528 -27.94 -27.09 -24.40
CA GLN A 528 -26.80 -27.63 -25.16
C GLN A 528 -26.42 -26.75 -26.36
N ASN A 529 -25.76 -25.61 -26.15
CA ASN A 529 -25.06 -24.86 -27.21
C ASN A 529 -23.66 -24.41 -26.77
N SER A 530 -22.63 -24.72 -27.56
CA SER A 530 -21.20 -24.53 -27.23
C SER A 530 -20.75 -23.06 -27.13
N VAL A 531 -21.45 -22.12 -27.76
CA VAL A 531 -21.16 -20.67 -27.71
C VAL A 531 -21.72 -20.01 -26.44
N GLU A 532 -22.87 -20.49 -25.91
CA GLU A 532 -23.38 -20.05 -24.60
C GLU A 532 -22.47 -20.52 -23.44
N PHE A 533 -21.69 -21.59 -23.67
CA PHE A 533 -20.89 -22.24 -22.64
C PHE A 533 -19.66 -21.42 -22.19
N VAL A 534 -18.98 -20.74 -23.11
CA VAL A 534 -17.83 -19.86 -22.77
C VAL A 534 -18.29 -18.57 -22.09
N GLU A 535 -19.45 -18.02 -22.48
CA GLU A 535 -20.09 -16.92 -21.75
C GLU A 535 -20.54 -17.35 -20.34
N PHE A 536 -20.93 -18.62 -20.17
CA PHE A 536 -21.32 -19.18 -18.88
C PHE A 536 -20.13 -19.33 -17.92
N ASP A 537 -18.98 -19.79 -18.40
CA ASP A 537 -17.76 -19.90 -17.57
C ASP A 537 -17.26 -18.51 -17.14
N GLY A 538 -17.24 -17.54 -18.04
CA GLY A 538 -16.97 -16.13 -17.69
C GLY A 538 -17.99 -15.56 -16.70
N PHE A 539 -19.26 -15.96 -16.79
CA PHE A 539 -20.31 -15.60 -15.84
C PHE A 539 -20.09 -16.23 -14.46
N LEU A 540 -19.83 -17.54 -14.38
CA LEU A 540 -19.52 -18.24 -13.12
C LEU A 540 -18.30 -17.63 -12.44
N GLN A 541 -17.23 -17.39 -13.21
CA GLN A 541 -15.99 -16.83 -12.72
C GLN A 541 -16.19 -15.42 -12.15
N ALA A 542 -16.91 -14.56 -12.87
CA ALA A 542 -17.23 -13.20 -12.41
C ALA A 542 -18.07 -13.20 -11.12
N ASN A 543 -19.05 -14.11 -11.02
CA ASN A 543 -19.93 -14.20 -9.85
C ASN A 543 -19.22 -14.78 -8.63
N ALA A 544 -18.41 -15.81 -8.81
CA ALA A 544 -17.58 -16.37 -7.75
C ALA A 544 -16.68 -15.29 -7.14
N LYS A 545 -15.94 -14.54 -7.98
CA LYS A 545 -15.09 -13.43 -7.54
C LYS A 545 -15.88 -12.36 -6.77
N ASN A 546 -17.02 -11.93 -7.30
CA ASN A 546 -17.86 -10.90 -6.65
C ASN A 546 -18.36 -11.34 -5.28
N LEU A 547 -18.76 -12.60 -5.12
CA LEU A 547 -19.27 -13.13 -3.85
C LEU A 547 -18.14 -13.37 -2.84
N LEU A 548 -16.98 -13.86 -3.28
CA LEU A 548 -15.79 -14.00 -2.45
C LEU A 548 -15.31 -12.65 -1.90
N LEU A 549 -15.27 -11.63 -2.77
CA LEU A 549 -14.95 -10.25 -2.40
C LEU A 549 -15.97 -9.65 -1.43
N ALA A 550 -17.26 -9.89 -1.66
CA ALA A 550 -18.31 -9.36 -0.81
C ALA A 550 -18.33 -10.01 0.58
N GLY A 551 -18.15 -11.33 0.66
CA GLY A 551 -18.32 -12.10 1.90
C GLY A 551 -17.17 -11.97 2.90
N ARG A 552 -15.93 -11.93 2.43
CA ARG A 552 -14.72 -11.91 3.27
C ARG A 552 -14.59 -10.60 4.06
N ASP A 553 -14.26 -9.51 3.36
CA ASP A 553 -13.78 -8.30 4.03
C ASP A 553 -14.90 -7.58 4.79
N THR A 554 -16.13 -7.54 4.24
CA THR A 554 -17.24 -6.82 4.88
C THR A 554 -17.68 -7.46 6.21
N THR A 555 -17.77 -8.80 6.24
CA THR A 555 -18.15 -9.55 7.44
C THR A 555 -17.03 -9.49 8.47
N ALA A 556 -15.77 -9.69 8.07
CA ALA A 556 -14.63 -9.69 8.97
C ALA A 556 -14.46 -8.33 9.66
N VAL A 557 -14.58 -7.24 8.91
CA VAL A 557 -14.50 -5.88 9.45
C VAL A 557 -15.65 -5.59 10.41
N THR A 558 -16.88 -6.05 10.11
CA THR A 558 -18.02 -5.93 11.03
C THR A 558 -17.73 -6.60 12.36
N LEU A 559 -17.25 -7.86 12.33
CA LEU A 559 -16.94 -8.62 13.54
C LEU A 559 -15.80 -7.95 14.33
N THR A 560 -14.79 -7.45 13.65
CA THR A 560 -13.68 -6.72 14.28
C THR A 560 -14.17 -5.50 15.05
N TRP A 561 -15.00 -4.65 14.44
CA TRP A 561 -15.60 -3.49 15.11
C TRP A 561 -16.56 -3.89 16.24
N PHE A 562 -17.31 -4.98 16.06
CA PHE A 562 -18.25 -5.48 17.06
C PHE A 562 -17.51 -5.90 18.34
N PHE A 563 -16.46 -6.72 18.23
CA PHE A 563 -15.68 -7.14 19.40
C PHE A 563 -14.91 -5.98 20.04
N TRP A 564 -14.48 -4.99 19.25
CA TRP A 564 -13.92 -3.76 19.81
C TRP A 564 -14.96 -2.97 20.61
N LEU A 565 -16.20 -2.85 20.12
CA LEU A 565 -17.29 -2.20 20.85
C LEU A 565 -17.62 -2.94 22.15
N LEU A 566 -17.67 -4.28 22.13
CA LEU A 566 -17.89 -5.07 23.35
C LEU A 566 -16.78 -4.84 24.39
N SER A 567 -15.52 -4.75 23.95
CA SER A 567 -14.39 -4.45 24.85
C SER A 567 -14.49 -3.07 25.53
N LYS A 568 -15.28 -2.15 24.95
CA LYS A 568 -15.55 -0.81 25.50
C LYS A 568 -16.85 -0.73 26.29
N ASN A 569 -17.74 -1.71 26.15
CA ASN A 569 -19.07 -1.73 26.78
C ASN A 569 -19.33 -3.14 27.38
N PRO A 570 -18.71 -3.46 28.54
CA PRO A 570 -18.82 -4.78 29.16
C PRO A 570 -20.25 -5.15 29.59
N ASP A 571 -21.08 -4.15 29.90
CA ASP A 571 -22.50 -4.29 30.21
C ASP A 571 -23.31 -4.86 29.02
N VAL A 572 -22.97 -4.45 27.79
CA VAL A 572 -23.57 -5.01 26.57
C VAL A 572 -23.12 -6.44 26.35
N GLU A 573 -21.84 -6.76 26.62
CA GLU A 573 -21.33 -8.13 26.56
C GLU A 573 -22.06 -9.05 27.55
N GLU A 574 -22.29 -8.58 28.77
CA GLU A 574 -23.02 -9.31 29.81
C GLU A 574 -24.47 -9.58 29.40
N ALA A 575 -25.19 -8.57 28.90
CA ALA A 575 -26.56 -8.73 28.42
C ALA A 575 -26.68 -9.72 27.22
N ILE A 576 -25.72 -9.69 26.29
CA ILE A 576 -25.64 -10.68 25.20
C ILE A 576 -25.46 -12.10 25.76
N VAL A 577 -24.61 -12.23 26.79
CA VAL A 577 -24.35 -13.53 27.42
C VAL A 577 -25.57 -14.05 28.17
N GLU A 578 -26.30 -13.18 28.87
CA GLU A 578 -27.57 -13.55 29.52
C GLU A 578 -28.61 -14.01 28.50
N GLU A 579 -28.74 -13.31 27.36
CA GLU A 579 -29.63 -13.72 26.27
C GLU A 579 -29.23 -15.09 25.69
N LEU A 580 -27.92 -15.33 25.53
CA LEU A 580 -27.40 -16.61 25.09
C LEU A 580 -27.74 -17.73 26.09
N LYS A 581 -27.58 -17.50 27.39
CA LYS A 581 -27.94 -18.49 28.42
C LYS A 581 -29.42 -18.84 28.41
N ALA A 582 -30.28 -17.82 28.30
CA ALA A 582 -31.73 -18.00 28.33
C ALA A 582 -32.26 -18.77 27.11
N ASN A 583 -31.69 -18.52 25.93
CA ASN A 583 -32.17 -19.10 24.67
C ASN A 583 -31.37 -20.33 24.21
N TRP A 584 -30.18 -20.54 24.78
CA TRP A 584 -29.24 -21.58 24.40
C TRP A 584 -28.51 -22.16 25.63
N PRO A 585 -29.22 -22.87 26.52
CA PRO A 585 -28.63 -23.47 27.70
C PRO A 585 -27.65 -24.57 27.30
N ARG A 586 -26.42 -24.51 27.82
CA ARG A 586 -25.36 -25.49 27.54
C ARG A 586 -25.55 -26.72 28.44
N PRO A 587 -25.73 -27.95 27.91
CA PRO A 587 -25.82 -29.16 28.73
C PRO A 587 -24.51 -29.37 29.49
N ALA A 588 -24.58 -29.73 30.77
CA ALA A 588 -23.40 -29.97 31.61
C ALA A 588 -22.48 -31.10 31.08
N SER A 589 -23.01 -31.99 30.23
CA SER A 589 -22.35 -33.18 29.68
C SER A 589 -21.66 -32.98 28.32
N GLU A 590 -21.89 -31.88 27.61
CA GLU A 590 -21.35 -31.67 26.25
C GLU A 590 -20.39 -30.47 26.17
N GLU A 591 -19.23 -30.64 25.55
CA GLU A 591 -18.29 -29.54 25.30
C GLU A 591 -18.81 -28.54 24.25
N SER A 592 -19.66 -28.97 23.33
CA SER A 592 -20.29 -28.12 22.32
C SER A 592 -21.65 -28.69 21.90
N THR A 593 -22.68 -27.85 21.94
CA THR A 593 -23.95 -28.09 21.24
C THR A 593 -23.86 -27.41 19.87
N PRO A 594 -24.14 -28.11 18.75
CA PRO A 594 -24.17 -27.50 17.42
C PRO A 594 -25.21 -26.38 17.36
N PHE A 595 -24.84 -25.20 16.84
CA PHE A 595 -25.77 -24.09 16.68
C PHE A 595 -26.95 -24.48 15.78
N ASP A 596 -28.16 -24.50 16.34
CA ASP A 596 -29.40 -24.68 15.58
C ASP A 596 -29.82 -23.32 14.98
N ARG A 597 -30.12 -23.32 13.68
CA ARG A 597 -30.61 -22.15 12.95
C ARG A 597 -31.90 -21.58 13.56
N ALA A 598 -32.78 -22.43 14.10
CA ALA A 598 -34.00 -21.97 14.73
C ALA A 598 -33.73 -21.17 16.03
N ALA A 599 -32.62 -21.45 16.71
CA ALA A 599 -32.24 -20.74 17.92
C ALA A 599 -31.57 -19.38 17.64
N LEU A 600 -30.87 -19.21 16.52
CA LEU A 600 -30.31 -17.91 16.12
C LEU A 600 -31.41 -16.84 15.97
N GLY A 601 -32.62 -17.23 15.57
CA GLY A 601 -33.76 -16.32 15.47
C GLY A 601 -34.28 -15.79 16.82
N LYS A 602 -33.85 -16.36 17.94
CA LYS A 602 -34.26 -15.96 19.30
C LYS A 602 -33.31 -14.95 19.94
N LEU A 603 -32.14 -14.71 19.36
CA LEU A 603 -31.10 -13.83 19.89
C LEU A 603 -31.33 -12.37 19.42
N VAL A 604 -32.35 -11.74 19.99
CA VAL A 604 -32.84 -10.41 19.57
C VAL A 604 -31.88 -9.29 19.98
N TYR A 605 -31.34 -9.35 21.19
CA TYR A 605 -30.40 -8.38 21.73
C TYR A 605 -29.05 -8.45 21.02
N LEU A 606 -28.54 -9.67 20.76
CA LEU A 606 -27.35 -9.85 19.91
C LEU A 606 -27.56 -9.26 18.51
N HIS A 607 -28.72 -9.51 17.89
CA HIS A 607 -29.05 -8.92 16.60
C HIS A 607 -29.08 -7.38 16.67
N ALA A 608 -29.69 -6.81 17.70
CA ALA A 608 -29.73 -5.37 17.93
C ALA A 608 -28.32 -4.77 18.11
N ALA A 609 -27.45 -5.42 18.89
CA ALA A 609 -26.08 -4.98 19.11
C ALA A 609 -25.24 -5.03 17.81
N LEU A 610 -25.45 -6.05 16.97
CA LEU A 610 -24.83 -6.12 15.63
C LEU A 610 -25.34 -5.00 14.71
N CYS A 611 -26.65 -4.71 14.71
CA CYS A 611 -27.21 -3.59 13.97
C CYS A 611 -26.63 -2.25 14.43
N GLU A 612 -26.44 -2.07 15.74
CA GLU A 612 -25.83 -0.87 16.31
C GLU A 612 -24.36 -0.72 15.90
N CYS A 613 -23.62 -1.83 15.87
CA CYS A 613 -22.27 -1.86 15.33
C CYS A 613 -22.25 -1.45 13.85
N LEU A 614 -23.13 -2.00 13.01
CA LEU A 614 -23.22 -1.63 11.60
C LEU A 614 -23.65 -0.17 11.39
N ARG A 615 -24.46 0.40 12.29
CA ARG A 615 -24.83 1.82 12.28
C ARG A 615 -23.61 2.71 12.55
N LEU A 616 -22.79 2.35 13.54
CA LEU A 616 -21.60 3.11 13.94
C LEU A 616 -20.42 2.88 12.99
N TYR A 617 -20.15 1.65 12.61
CA TYR A 617 -19.00 1.27 11.78
C TYR A 617 -19.46 0.43 10.59
N PRO A 618 -20.18 1.05 9.63
CA PRO A 618 -20.57 0.35 8.42
C PRO A 618 -19.30 -0.03 7.65
N PRO A 619 -19.07 -1.33 7.33
CA PRO A 619 -17.89 -1.75 6.58
C PRO A 619 -17.79 -1.00 5.25
N VAL A 620 -18.92 -0.80 4.56
CA VAL A 620 -19.00 0.04 3.37
C VAL A 620 -19.47 1.44 3.78
N ALA A 621 -18.54 2.36 3.98
CA ALA A 621 -18.86 3.72 4.44
C ALA A 621 -19.48 4.59 3.33
N ILE A 622 -19.18 4.31 2.06
CA ILE A 622 -19.60 5.08 0.89
C ILE A 622 -20.19 4.16 -0.17
N GLN A 623 -21.40 4.48 -0.63
CA GLN A 623 -22.05 3.83 -1.77
C GLN A 623 -22.36 4.86 -2.86
N HIS A 624 -22.29 4.49 -4.13
CA HIS A 624 -22.58 5.42 -5.22
C HIS A 624 -23.51 4.85 -6.30
N LYS A 625 -24.25 5.74 -6.96
CA LYS A 625 -25.15 5.45 -8.09
C LYS A 625 -24.95 6.48 -9.19
N GLY A 626 -24.96 6.00 -10.43
CA GLY A 626 -25.01 6.88 -11.60
C GLY A 626 -26.46 7.24 -11.92
N VAL A 627 -26.70 8.50 -12.28
CA VAL A 627 -28.01 8.98 -12.70
C VAL A 627 -28.15 8.79 -14.20
N SER A 628 -29.19 8.06 -14.63
CA SER A 628 -29.44 7.79 -16.06
C SER A 628 -30.41 8.79 -16.71
N ARG A 629 -31.32 9.36 -15.92
CA ARG A 629 -32.36 10.32 -16.36
C ARG A 629 -32.49 11.44 -15.34
N VAL A 630 -33.00 12.60 -15.76
CA VAL A 630 -33.25 13.72 -14.85
C VAL A 630 -34.23 13.29 -13.76
N ASP A 631 -33.96 13.65 -12.52
CA ASP A 631 -34.80 13.38 -11.35
C ASP A 631 -34.65 14.51 -10.32
N VAL A 632 -35.62 14.66 -9.41
CA VAL A 632 -35.56 15.63 -8.30
C VAL A 632 -35.70 14.88 -6.99
N LEU A 633 -34.66 14.95 -6.18
CA LEU A 633 -34.63 14.26 -4.89
C LEU A 633 -35.53 14.96 -3.86
N PRO A 634 -36.07 14.24 -2.86
CA PRO A 634 -36.88 14.81 -1.77
C PRO A 634 -36.20 15.97 -1.04
N SER A 635 -34.87 15.96 -0.95
CA SER A 635 -34.05 17.07 -0.47
C SER A 635 -34.03 18.31 -1.40
N VAL A 636 -34.93 18.41 -2.37
CA VAL A 636 -35.07 19.45 -3.42
C VAL A 636 -33.87 19.63 -4.36
N HIS A 637 -32.97 18.65 -4.42
CA HIS A 637 -31.84 18.66 -5.34
C HIS A 637 -32.23 18.03 -6.68
N ALA A 638 -32.09 18.79 -7.78
CA ALA A 638 -32.24 18.25 -9.12
C ALA A 638 -30.96 17.52 -9.56
N VAL A 639 -31.09 16.29 -10.03
CA VAL A 639 -29.99 15.48 -10.56
C VAL A 639 -30.20 15.24 -12.06
N ARG A 640 -29.11 15.20 -12.84
CA ARG A 640 -29.16 15.07 -14.30
C ARG A 640 -28.40 13.82 -14.75
N PRO A 641 -28.63 13.31 -15.98
CA PRO A 641 -27.83 12.24 -16.55
C PRO A 641 -26.34 12.56 -16.46
N GLY A 642 -25.55 11.61 -15.94
CA GLY A 642 -24.11 11.78 -15.74
C GLY A 642 -23.72 12.27 -14.33
N THR A 643 -24.66 12.74 -13.51
CA THR A 643 -24.43 12.99 -12.09
C THR A 643 -24.13 11.66 -11.36
N ILE A 644 -23.18 11.67 -10.42
CA ILE A 644 -22.93 10.57 -9.50
C ILE A 644 -23.51 10.93 -8.13
N LEU A 645 -24.50 10.17 -7.69
CA LEU A 645 -25.08 10.28 -6.36
C LEU A 645 -24.27 9.41 -5.39
N ILE A 646 -23.82 9.99 -4.29
CA ILE A 646 -22.98 9.36 -3.28
C ILE A 646 -23.71 9.34 -1.94
N PHE A 647 -23.96 8.15 -1.43
CA PHE A 647 -24.56 7.89 -0.12
C PHE A 647 -23.45 7.66 0.90
N HIS A 648 -23.38 8.51 1.92
CA HIS A 648 -22.38 8.41 2.98
C HIS A 648 -22.97 7.74 4.23
N LEU A 649 -22.93 6.40 4.25
CA LEU A 649 -23.56 5.57 5.28
C LEU A 649 -22.98 5.83 6.67
N TYR A 650 -21.68 6.13 6.76
CA TYR A 650 -21.01 6.47 8.03
C TYR A 650 -21.59 7.74 8.69
N SER A 651 -21.95 8.75 7.89
CA SER A 651 -22.61 9.96 8.41
C SER A 651 -24.06 9.70 8.73
N MET A 652 -24.78 8.97 7.88
CA MET A 652 -26.19 8.64 8.08
C MET A 652 -26.42 7.99 9.46
N GLY A 653 -25.54 7.07 9.86
CA GLY A 653 -25.60 6.46 11.18
C GLY A 653 -25.48 7.46 12.34
N ARG A 654 -24.82 8.61 12.16
CA ARG A 654 -24.48 9.58 13.23
C ARG A 654 -25.37 10.82 13.28
N MET A 655 -26.30 11.00 12.33
CA MET A 655 -27.14 12.20 12.31
C MET A 655 -28.24 12.14 13.39
N GLU A 656 -28.33 13.18 14.21
CA GLU A 656 -29.25 13.24 15.35
C GLU A 656 -30.74 13.22 14.92
N GLY A 657 -31.06 13.81 13.76
CA GLY A 657 -32.40 13.72 13.16
C GLY A 657 -32.87 12.30 12.80
N TYR A 658 -31.96 11.32 12.80
CA TYR A 658 -32.23 9.91 12.56
C TYR A 658 -32.65 9.17 13.84
N ARG A 659 -32.17 9.58 15.03
CA ARG A 659 -32.45 8.90 16.31
C ARG A 659 -33.93 8.95 16.72
N GLY A 660 -34.71 9.94 16.22
CA GLY A 660 -36.12 10.14 16.57
C GLY A 660 -37.15 9.74 15.51
N ARG A 661 -36.75 9.31 14.29
CA ARG A 661 -37.66 9.05 13.16
C ARG A 661 -37.73 7.60 12.67
N ILE A 662 -36.98 6.68 13.28
CA ILE A 662 -36.99 5.26 12.91
C ILE A 662 -38.07 4.54 13.73
N ALA A 663 -39.26 4.41 13.16
CA ALA A 663 -40.13 3.30 13.52
C ALA A 663 -39.56 2.05 12.83
N TRP A 664 -38.96 1.14 13.59
CA TRP A 664 -38.63 -0.19 13.08
C TRP A 664 -39.94 -0.90 12.71
N SER A 665 -40.30 -0.92 11.43
CA SER A 665 -41.40 -1.76 10.97
C SER A 665 -40.91 -3.20 10.83
N SER A 666 -41.12 -4.00 11.86
CA SER A 666 -40.79 -5.42 11.95
C SER A 666 -41.57 -6.33 10.97
N GLY A 667 -42.18 -5.79 9.89
CA GLY A 667 -43.26 -6.47 9.18
C GLY A 667 -43.17 -6.66 7.65
N GLN A 668 -42.14 -6.18 6.93
CA GLN A 668 -42.19 -6.19 5.44
C GLN A 668 -40.93 -6.62 4.68
N SER A 669 -40.00 -7.35 5.31
CA SER A 669 -38.79 -7.85 4.61
C SER A 669 -39.10 -8.92 3.54
N GLY A 670 -40.23 -9.64 3.62
CA GLY A 670 -40.57 -10.72 2.69
C GLY A 670 -41.18 -10.29 1.34
N GLY A 671 -41.75 -9.08 1.25
CA GLY A 671 -42.53 -8.65 0.08
C GLY A 671 -41.74 -7.90 -1.00
N LEU A 672 -40.73 -7.12 -0.58
CA LEU A 672 -39.94 -6.27 -1.48
C LEU A 672 -38.98 -7.06 -2.38
N CYS A 673 -38.41 -8.18 -1.89
CA CYS A 673 -37.57 -9.05 -2.71
C CYS A 673 -38.32 -9.73 -3.85
N ARG A 674 -39.61 -10.07 -3.68
CA ARG A 674 -40.39 -10.78 -4.71
C ARG A 674 -40.83 -9.89 -5.86
N ARG A 675 -41.17 -8.62 -5.60
CA ARG A 675 -41.62 -7.67 -6.65
C ARG A 675 -40.46 -7.16 -7.52
N ALA A 676 -39.25 -7.08 -6.98
CA ALA A 676 -38.06 -6.69 -7.75
C ALA A 676 -37.65 -7.74 -8.81
N ALA A 677 -37.98 -9.01 -8.60
CA ALA A 677 -37.60 -10.12 -9.49
C ALA A 677 -38.43 -10.19 -10.78
N ALA A 678 -39.64 -9.63 -10.82
CA ALA A 678 -40.56 -9.80 -11.95
C ALA A 678 -40.32 -8.84 -13.14
N ALA A 679 -39.55 -7.76 -12.97
CA ALA A 679 -39.46 -6.67 -13.96
C ALA A 679 -38.22 -6.69 -14.89
N GLN A 680 -37.42 -7.76 -14.90
CA GLN A 680 -36.05 -7.74 -15.46
C GLN A 680 -35.75 -8.77 -16.57
N ARG A 681 -36.67 -8.99 -17.52
CA ARG A 681 -36.37 -9.76 -18.74
C ARG A 681 -36.08 -8.80 -19.90
N GLY A 682 -34.80 -8.57 -20.20
CA GLY A 682 -34.36 -7.91 -21.43
C GLY A 682 -33.16 -6.99 -21.24
N GLY A 683 -31.98 -7.42 -21.65
CA GLY A 683 -30.79 -6.58 -21.71
C GLY A 683 -29.50 -7.35 -21.98
N GLY A 684 -29.02 -7.27 -23.23
CA GLY A 684 -27.89 -8.02 -23.80
C GLY A 684 -26.50 -7.83 -23.16
N GLY A 685 -25.56 -8.61 -23.70
CA GLY A 685 -24.19 -8.85 -23.23
C GLY A 685 -23.30 -7.62 -23.08
N HIS A 686 -22.98 -7.26 -21.83
CA HIS A 686 -21.67 -6.72 -21.47
C HIS A 686 -21.34 -7.09 -20.01
N VAL A 687 -20.15 -7.63 -19.80
CA VAL A 687 -19.59 -7.95 -18.47
C VAL A 687 -19.30 -6.63 -17.75
N VAL A 688 -20.01 -6.38 -16.65
CA VAL A 688 -19.81 -5.19 -15.81
C VAL A 688 -18.59 -5.44 -14.91
N GLU A 689 -17.59 -4.54 -14.96
CA GLU A 689 -16.45 -4.59 -14.04
C GLU A 689 -16.93 -4.63 -12.56
N PRO A 690 -16.33 -5.48 -11.70
CA PRO A 690 -16.63 -5.51 -10.27
C PRO A 690 -16.54 -4.12 -9.65
N LYS A 691 -17.65 -3.63 -9.09
CA LYS A 691 -17.64 -2.41 -8.27
C LYS A 691 -17.25 -2.82 -6.84
N LEU A 692 -15.96 -2.94 -6.55
CA LEU A 692 -15.50 -3.07 -5.17
C LEU A 692 -15.80 -1.77 -4.41
N ALA A 693 -16.33 -1.92 -3.21
CA ALA A 693 -16.58 -0.81 -2.29
C ALA A 693 -15.35 -0.50 -1.44
N ILE A 694 -15.23 0.74 -0.96
CA ILE A 694 -14.19 1.13 0.01
C ILE A 694 -14.60 0.60 1.38
N ILE A 695 -13.73 -0.21 2.00
CA ILE A 695 -13.99 -0.88 3.27
C ILE A 695 -13.30 -0.14 4.43
N LEU A 696 -14.02 0.08 5.52
CA LEU A 696 -13.55 0.79 6.72
C LEU A 696 -12.76 -0.14 7.66
N HIS A 697 -11.54 -0.50 7.29
CA HIS A 697 -10.64 -1.31 8.13
C HIS A 697 -10.12 -0.54 9.35
N MET A 698 -9.81 -1.26 10.44
CA MET A 698 -8.98 -0.69 11.50
C MET A 698 -7.55 -0.48 11.01
N LYS A 699 -6.95 0.65 11.36
CA LYS A 699 -5.57 1.00 10.96
C LYS A 699 -4.52 0.06 11.55
N TYR A 700 -4.78 -0.45 12.74
CA TYR A 700 -3.99 -1.45 13.44
C TYR A 700 -4.96 -2.55 13.86
N GLY A 701 -4.65 -3.82 13.57
CA GLY A 701 -5.53 -4.94 13.90
C GLY A 701 -5.93 -5.01 15.38
N LEU A 702 -6.94 -5.82 15.70
CA LEU A 702 -7.49 -5.92 17.04
C LEU A 702 -6.76 -7.01 17.84
N MET A 703 -5.71 -6.62 18.55
CA MET A 703 -4.97 -7.53 19.43
C MET A 703 -5.77 -7.89 20.68
N VAL A 704 -6.04 -9.18 20.89
CA VAL A 704 -6.73 -9.69 22.09
C VAL A 704 -6.02 -10.90 22.68
N ARG A 705 -6.40 -11.26 23.92
CA ARG A 705 -6.14 -12.57 24.50
C ARG A 705 -7.46 -13.29 24.72
N ILE A 706 -7.53 -14.54 24.32
CA ILE A 706 -8.72 -15.37 24.47
C ILE A 706 -8.60 -16.14 25.78
N LYS A 707 -9.65 -16.12 26.60
CA LYS A 707 -9.74 -16.91 27.83
C LYS A 707 -11.01 -17.75 27.81
N LYS A 708 -10.90 -19.00 28.23
CA LYS A 708 -12.07 -19.87 28.42
C LYS A 708 -12.85 -19.35 29.64
N ARG A 709 -14.15 -19.07 29.47
CA ARG A 709 -15.04 -18.74 30.59
C ARG A 709 -15.29 -19.99 31.45
N ASP A 710 -15.35 -19.80 32.76
CA ASP A 710 -15.56 -20.90 33.71
C ASP A 710 -16.95 -21.54 33.51
N LYS A 711 -17.06 -22.85 33.73
CA LYS A 711 -18.33 -23.59 33.57
C LYS A 711 -19.39 -23.11 34.58
N SER A 712 -18.96 -22.64 35.74
CA SER A 712 -19.81 -22.04 36.79
C SER A 712 -20.44 -20.71 36.38
N ALA A 713 -19.85 -20.03 35.39
CA ALA A 713 -20.32 -18.75 34.87
C ALA A 713 -21.32 -18.89 33.72
N TRP A 714 -21.75 -20.13 33.38
CA TRP A 714 -22.75 -20.43 32.35
C TRP A 714 -24.09 -20.80 32.96
#